data_AF-A0A0G2HNE8-F1
#
_entry.id   AF-A0A0G2HNE8-F1
#
_cell.length_a   1.000
_cell.length_b   1.000
_cell.length_c   1.000
_cell.angle_alpha   90.00
_cell.angle_beta   90.00
_cell.angle_gamma   90.00
#
_symmetry.space_group_name_H-M   'P 1'
#
loop_
_entity.id
_entity.type
_entity.pdbx_description
1 polymer ?
#
loop_
_entity_poly.entity_id
_entity_poly.type
_entity_poly.pdbx_seq_one_letter_code
_entity_poly.pdbx_strand_id
1 'polypeptide(L)'
;MSQILDKEGHFKANLTTLYVGISAVFANDHTAAVALAIHDTIYLIDFSVKHITLDDSMKTGHDLIADYVISALQAYEHENFAKFIGAGLPATVKYMSPSLCSRLWLEIDIVPIMLRPDEENKEKSFWDVKQVDEQADSMARKCIMHFGPSLVPLLQVGFRGVVQTDAAFRAHLTTIQNHKDTCTPPTWASTVKYADQLRKKHTKIAFFSSTPQGGGVALMRHALVRFARLMGVDLTWYVPKPRPGVFRITKNIHNILQGVSHPDQRISDEEKAIIIDWITDNAERYWFSDGGPLCRPEEGGADVVMIDDPQMPGLIPLIKKRTPDRPVLYRSHIQIRTDLVAKEGSPQADTWSFLWANIKHADMFISHPIPSFVPHNVPKEKVTYLPATTDWLDGLNKPLNQWDSGYYGHIYNNACHAQRMTELHYPARKYIAQVARFDPAKGIPTVIDSYAEFRRLLDQRGITDTPQLVVCGNGSVDDPDGSIIYDQTMIQIERTYPHLVGDISVMRLDPNDQLLNTIIANAHVILQLSTREGFEVKVSEALHAGRPVIVTNTGGIPLQVKPDINGFLVEPGDWAAVAKHLVNLFTDDELHKRMSYEARTGVSDEVGTVGNALSWFYLAAKWAEVGVKKGDGKGGLDGNEKWVNDMAREEAGYPYKKDENRLPREFTAKKK
;
A
#
# COMPACT_ATOMS: atom_id res chain seq x y z
N MET A 1 -8.35 16.67 28.21
CA MET A 1 -7.34 17.24 27.31
C MET A 1 -6.59 18.32 28.07
N SER A 2 -5.28 18.18 28.25
CA SER A 2 -4.46 19.21 28.91
C SER A 2 -4.49 20.50 28.08
N GLN A 3 -4.68 21.66 28.71
CA GLN A 3 -4.62 22.99 28.08
C GLN A 3 -3.33 23.26 27.28
N ILE A 4 -2.31 22.42 27.47
CA ILE A 4 -1.03 22.43 26.75
C ILE A 4 -1.20 21.96 25.30
N LEU A 5 -2.00 20.92 25.02
CA LEU A 5 -2.25 20.44 23.67
C LEU A 5 -2.99 21.47 22.81
N ASP A 6 -3.93 22.19 23.43
CA ASP A 6 -4.70 23.26 22.78
C ASP A 6 -3.85 24.52 22.51
N LYS A 7 -2.79 24.76 23.31
CA LYS A 7 -1.93 25.95 23.20
C LYS A 7 -0.65 25.72 22.38
N GLU A 8 -0.04 24.54 22.48
CA GLU A 8 1.28 24.27 21.91
C GLU A 8 1.21 23.58 20.54
N GLY A 9 0.05 23.02 20.18
CA GLY A 9 -0.18 22.34 18.92
C GLY A 9 -0.12 20.82 19.08
N HIS A 10 -1.00 20.14 18.34
CA HIS A 10 -1.24 18.72 18.47
C HIS A 10 -0.03 17.83 18.14
N PHE A 11 0.89 18.32 17.30
CA PHE A 11 2.12 17.63 16.89
C PHE A 11 3.29 17.82 17.87
N LYS A 12 3.08 18.37 19.07
CA LYS A 12 4.18 18.59 20.04
C LYS A 12 4.24 17.59 21.19
N ALA A 13 3.23 16.77 21.37
CA ALA A 13 3.19 15.83 22.48
C ALA A 13 4.18 14.68 22.28
N ASN A 14 5.19 14.60 23.14
CA ASN A 14 6.05 13.43 23.25
C ASN A 14 5.33 12.35 24.06
N LEU A 15 5.12 11.17 23.45
CA LEU A 15 4.41 10.06 24.06
C LEU A 15 5.36 8.89 24.33
N THR A 16 5.22 8.29 25.49
CA THR A 16 5.96 7.07 25.85
C THR A 16 5.37 5.88 25.10
N THR A 17 6.21 5.18 24.33
CA THR A 17 5.77 4.01 23.56
C THR A 17 5.69 2.78 24.46
N LEU A 18 4.53 2.12 24.48
CA LEU A 18 4.26 0.96 25.32
C LEU A 18 3.68 -0.21 24.51
N TYR A 19 3.61 -1.38 25.14
CA TYR A 19 2.94 -2.57 24.64
C TYR A 19 1.92 -3.04 25.66
N VAL A 20 0.90 -3.76 25.20
CA VAL A 20 -0.09 -4.37 26.09
C VAL A 20 -0.27 -5.85 25.78
N GLY A 21 -0.40 -6.66 26.80
CA GLY A 21 -0.89 -8.02 26.72
C GLY A 21 -2.34 -8.06 27.17
N ILE A 22 -3.20 -8.71 26.39
CA ILE A 22 -4.64 -8.79 26.65
C ILE A 22 -5.01 -10.26 26.71
N SER A 23 -5.58 -10.71 27.82
CA SER A 23 -6.18 -12.04 27.93
C SER A 23 -7.60 -11.95 28.46
N ALA A 24 -8.44 -12.90 28.07
CA ALA A 24 -9.80 -13.04 28.57
C ALA A 24 -10.14 -14.52 28.77
N VAL A 25 -10.77 -14.82 29.90
CA VAL A 25 -11.28 -16.16 30.24
C VAL A 25 -12.69 -16.06 30.81
N PHE A 26 -13.52 -17.07 30.58
CA PHE A 26 -14.82 -17.16 31.26
C PHE A 26 -14.59 -17.47 32.75
N ALA A 27 -15.07 -16.60 33.63
CA ALA A 27 -15.03 -16.80 35.07
C ALA A 27 -16.24 -17.60 35.58
N ASN A 28 -17.40 -17.47 34.92
CA ASN A 28 -18.62 -18.26 35.10
C ASN A 28 -19.53 -18.10 33.84
N ASP A 29 -20.72 -18.71 33.85
CA ASP A 29 -21.65 -18.75 32.70
C ASP A 29 -22.05 -17.36 32.14
N HIS A 30 -21.84 -16.28 32.90
CA HIS A 30 -22.25 -14.93 32.53
C HIS A 30 -21.16 -13.87 32.72
N THR A 31 -19.91 -14.24 33.00
CA THR A 31 -18.84 -13.27 33.29
C THR A 31 -17.54 -13.65 32.61
N ALA A 32 -16.90 -12.69 31.95
CA ALA A 32 -15.52 -12.80 31.48
C ALA A 32 -14.58 -12.01 32.40
N ALA A 33 -13.50 -12.65 32.86
CA ALA A 33 -12.37 -11.94 33.44
C ALA A 33 -11.45 -11.50 32.29
N VAL A 34 -11.21 -10.21 32.17
CA VAL A 34 -10.34 -9.59 31.17
C VAL A 34 -9.15 -8.96 31.89
N ALA A 35 -7.94 -9.34 31.50
CA ALA A 35 -6.71 -8.79 32.04
C ALA A 35 -5.94 -7.99 30.99
N LEU A 36 -5.38 -6.87 31.43
CA LEU A 36 -4.46 -6.03 30.69
C LEU A 36 -3.12 -6.00 31.43
N ALA A 37 -2.03 -6.30 30.76
CA ALA A 37 -0.67 -6.18 31.29
C ALA A 37 0.12 -5.21 30.41
N ILE A 38 0.53 -4.08 30.97
CA ILE A 38 1.16 -2.98 30.25
C ILE A 38 2.67 -3.05 30.45
N HIS A 39 3.42 -3.06 29.35
CA HIS A 39 4.86 -3.22 29.35
C HIS A 39 5.52 -2.07 28.59
N ASP A 40 6.73 -1.68 29.02
CA ASP A 40 7.69 -1.10 28.10
C ASP A 40 8.37 -2.24 27.30
N THR A 41 9.61 -2.08 26.82
CA THR A 41 10.30 -3.18 26.12
C THR A 41 10.94 -4.21 27.05
N ILE A 42 10.95 -3.99 28.37
CA ILE A 42 11.72 -4.74 29.37
C ILE A 42 10.86 -5.14 30.58
N TYR A 43 10.10 -4.20 31.16
CA TYR A 43 9.42 -4.32 32.44
C TYR A 43 7.90 -4.21 32.29
N LEU A 44 7.19 -4.96 33.15
CA LEU A 44 5.79 -4.71 33.46
C LEU A 44 5.69 -3.36 34.19
N ILE A 45 4.92 -2.44 33.63
CA ILE A 45 4.70 -1.09 34.15
C ILE A 45 3.44 -1.04 35.00
N ASP A 46 2.36 -1.64 34.51
CA ASP A 46 1.06 -1.68 35.18
C ASP A 46 0.25 -2.90 34.75
N PHE A 47 -0.77 -3.28 35.53
CA PHE A 47 -1.71 -4.33 35.17
C PHE A 47 -3.10 -4.09 35.76
N SER A 48 -4.11 -4.64 35.10
CA SER A 48 -5.48 -4.64 35.64
C SER A 48 -6.22 -5.91 35.29
N VAL A 49 -7.17 -6.29 36.16
CA VAL A 49 -8.11 -7.39 35.91
C VAL A 49 -9.52 -6.87 36.16
N LYS A 50 -10.40 -7.03 35.16
CA LYS A 50 -11.80 -6.62 35.24
C LYS A 50 -12.72 -7.78 34.92
N HIS A 51 -13.76 -7.91 35.72
CA HIS A 51 -14.86 -8.85 35.47
C HIS A 51 -15.96 -8.11 34.71
N ILE A 52 -16.28 -8.59 33.51
CA ILE A 52 -17.31 -8.05 32.61
C ILE A 52 -18.47 -9.03 32.58
N THR A 53 -19.65 -8.57 32.98
CA THR A 53 -20.90 -9.35 32.88
C THR A 53 -21.37 -9.36 31.42
N LEU A 54 -21.57 -10.56 30.87
CA LEU A 54 -21.91 -10.83 29.47
C LEU A 54 -23.42 -11.09 29.25
N ASP A 55 -24.29 -10.82 30.24
CA ASP A 55 -25.74 -11.03 30.19
C ASP A 55 -26.37 -10.60 28.87
N ASP A 56 -27.21 -11.45 28.25
CA ASP A 56 -28.06 -11.33 27.03
C ASP A 56 -27.56 -10.49 25.83
N SER A 57 -26.41 -9.84 25.91
CA SER A 57 -25.72 -8.99 24.95
C SER A 57 -25.03 -9.80 23.86
N MET A 58 -24.77 -11.08 24.14
CA MET A 58 -24.52 -12.10 23.12
C MET A 58 -25.69 -12.22 22.11
N LYS A 59 -26.91 -11.76 22.43
CA LYS A 59 -28.05 -11.70 21.50
C LYS A 59 -28.13 -10.39 20.71
N THR A 60 -27.47 -9.32 21.15
CA THR A 60 -27.53 -7.99 20.52
C THR A 60 -26.36 -7.69 19.57
N GLY A 61 -25.33 -8.55 19.54
CA GLY A 61 -24.16 -8.38 18.68
C GLY A 61 -23.15 -7.34 19.18
N HIS A 62 -23.25 -6.92 20.45
CA HIS A 62 -22.34 -5.97 21.08
C HIS A 62 -21.12 -6.70 21.67
N ASP A 63 -19.91 -6.21 21.37
CA ASP A 63 -18.65 -6.78 21.84
C ASP A 63 -18.16 -6.03 23.09
N LEU A 64 -18.75 -6.35 24.25
CA LEU A 64 -18.50 -5.65 25.52
C LEU A 64 -17.04 -5.76 25.99
N ILE A 65 -16.35 -6.85 25.64
CA ILE A 65 -14.92 -7.01 25.93
C ILE A 65 -14.13 -5.99 25.12
N ALA A 66 -14.41 -5.88 23.80
CA ALA A 66 -13.77 -4.87 22.98
C ALA A 66 -14.07 -3.45 23.48
N ASP A 67 -15.32 -3.13 23.82
CA ASP A 67 -15.70 -1.82 24.35
C ASP A 67 -14.91 -1.43 25.60
N TYR A 68 -14.79 -2.35 26.56
CA TYR A 68 -14.00 -2.15 27.76
C TYR A 68 -12.53 -1.94 27.45
N VAL A 69 -11.93 -2.84 26.65
CA VAL A 69 -10.49 -2.79 26.34
C VAL A 69 -10.12 -1.50 25.62
N ILE A 70 -10.87 -1.12 24.58
CA ILE A 70 -10.62 0.13 23.84
C ILE A 70 -10.70 1.33 24.78
N SER A 71 -11.77 1.41 25.59
CA SER A 71 -11.96 2.52 26.53
C SER A 71 -10.86 2.60 27.58
N ALA A 72 -10.45 1.46 28.13
CA ALA A 72 -9.41 1.37 29.15
C ALA A 72 -8.04 1.79 28.62
N LEU A 73 -7.69 1.35 27.40
CA LEU A 73 -6.41 1.70 26.78
C LEU A 73 -6.36 3.18 26.41
N GLN A 74 -7.42 3.75 25.84
CA GLN A 74 -7.49 5.19 25.55
C GLN A 74 -7.37 6.06 26.80
N ALA A 75 -8.06 5.66 27.89
CA ALA A 75 -7.95 6.35 29.16
C ALA A 75 -6.50 6.32 29.66
N TYR A 76 -5.86 5.15 29.62
CA TYR A 76 -4.47 4.99 30.03
C TYR A 76 -3.51 5.83 29.17
N GLU A 77 -3.65 5.84 27.84
CA GLU A 77 -2.83 6.64 26.92
C GLU A 77 -2.89 8.13 27.27
N HIS A 78 -4.10 8.66 27.50
CA HIS A 78 -4.30 10.07 27.82
C HIS A 78 -3.84 10.45 29.23
N GLU A 79 -4.06 9.59 30.22
CA GLU A 79 -3.67 9.84 31.61
C GLU A 79 -2.16 9.77 31.80
N ASN A 80 -1.48 8.90 31.04
CA ASN A 80 -0.05 8.63 31.20
C ASN A 80 0.84 9.16 30.07
N PHE A 81 0.28 9.92 29.11
CA PHE A 81 0.99 10.40 27.92
C PHE A 81 1.74 9.26 27.21
N ALA A 82 0.99 8.21 26.88
CA ALA A 82 1.52 7.00 26.26
C ALA A 82 0.89 6.74 24.88
N LYS A 83 1.59 5.94 24.09
CA LYS A 83 1.11 5.36 22.83
C LYS A 83 1.37 3.86 22.84
N PHE A 84 0.32 3.06 22.75
CA PHE A 84 0.48 1.62 22.57
C PHE A 84 0.83 1.31 21.11
N ILE A 85 1.92 0.56 20.90
CA ILE A 85 2.40 0.16 19.57
C ILE A 85 1.79 -1.19 19.16
N GLY A 86 1.77 -2.14 20.09
CA GLY A 86 1.31 -3.50 19.83
C GLY A 86 0.52 -4.08 21.00
N ALA A 87 -0.44 -4.93 20.67
CA ALA A 87 -1.22 -5.70 21.62
C ALA A 87 -1.00 -7.20 21.38
N GLY A 88 -0.49 -7.92 22.37
CA GLY A 88 -0.42 -9.37 22.35
C GLY A 88 -1.72 -9.99 22.84
N LEU A 89 -2.29 -10.94 22.10
CA LEU A 89 -3.52 -11.62 22.49
C LEU A 89 -3.40 -13.13 22.24
N PRO A 90 -3.98 -14.00 23.08
CA PRO A 90 -4.01 -15.42 22.80
C PRO A 90 -5.08 -15.74 21.75
N ALA A 91 -4.81 -16.78 20.95
CA ALA A 91 -5.70 -17.57 20.10
C ALA A 91 -7.20 -17.43 20.40
N THR A 92 -7.50 -17.69 21.67
CA THR A 92 -8.82 -17.93 22.24
C THR A 92 -9.67 -16.66 22.38
N VAL A 93 -9.05 -15.48 22.54
CA VAL A 93 -9.78 -14.21 22.73
C VAL A 93 -10.68 -13.91 21.52
N LYS A 94 -10.28 -14.34 20.32
CA LYS A 94 -11.08 -14.16 19.09
C LYS A 94 -12.49 -14.76 19.20
N TYR A 95 -12.69 -15.82 20.00
CA TYR A 95 -14.01 -16.44 20.17
C TYR A 95 -14.91 -15.66 21.12
N MET A 96 -14.32 -14.94 22.07
CA MET A 96 -15.04 -14.13 23.06
C MET A 96 -15.28 -12.69 22.57
N SER A 97 -14.35 -12.18 21.78
CA SER A 97 -14.32 -10.79 21.33
C SER A 97 -13.86 -10.72 19.86
N PRO A 98 -14.75 -11.06 18.91
CA PRO A 98 -14.39 -11.18 17.50
C PRO A 98 -14.02 -9.85 16.83
N SER A 99 -14.43 -8.71 17.40
CA SER A 99 -14.15 -7.38 16.82
C SER A 99 -12.88 -6.71 17.40
N LEU A 100 -12.41 -7.16 18.57
CA LEU A 100 -11.35 -6.49 19.33
C LEU A 100 -10.09 -6.18 18.49
N CYS A 101 -9.55 -7.16 17.76
CA CYS A 101 -8.33 -6.94 16.97
C CYS A 101 -8.52 -5.84 15.92
N SER A 102 -9.62 -5.86 15.16
CA SER A 102 -9.87 -4.82 14.17
C SER A 102 -10.10 -3.44 14.80
N ARG A 103 -10.69 -3.38 15.99
CA ARG A 103 -10.93 -2.12 16.70
C ARG A 103 -9.64 -1.55 17.29
N LEU A 104 -8.76 -2.40 17.84
CA LEU A 104 -7.42 -2.01 18.27
C LEU A 104 -6.67 -1.32 17.11
N TRP A 105 -6.73 -1.91 15.91
CA TRP A 105 -6.05 -1.37 14.74
C TRP A 105 -6.71 -0.10 14.16
N LEU A 106 -8.03 -0.12 13.96
CA LEU A 106 -8.74 0.93 13.22
C LEU A 106 -9.19 2.11 14.09
N GLU A 107 -9.44 1.90 15.38
CA GLU A 107 -9.93 2.98 16.28
C GLU A 107 -8.77 3.66 17.04
N ILE A 108 -7.75 2.89 17.46
CA ILE A 108 -6.68 3.38 18.35
C ILE A 108 -5.26 3.00 17.91
N ASP A 109 -5.09 2.57 16.65
CA ASP A 109 -3.79 2.35 16.01
C ASP A 109 -2.82 1.45 16.80
N ILE A 110 -3.34 0.36 17.37
CA ILE A 110 -2.53 -0.67 18.04
C ILE A 110 -2.49 -1.89 17.15
N VAL A 111 -1.29 -2.44 16.87
CA VAL A 111 -1.15 -3.65 16.06
C VAL A 111 -1.47 -4.91 16.90
N PRO A 112 -2.55 -5.64 16.63
CA PRO A 112 -2.92 -6.85 17.38
C PRO A 112 -2.14 -8.08 16.90
N ILE A 113 -1.22 -8.60 17.71
CA ILE A 113 -0.49 -9.85 17.46
C ILE A 113 -1.19 -11.01 18.18
N MET A 114 -1.86 -11.85 17.40
CA MET A 114 -2.48 -13.08 17.89
C MET A 114 -1.45 -14.21 17.99
N LEU A 115 -1.36 -14.81 19.17
CA LEU A 115 -0.37 -15.82 19.49
C LEU A 115 -1.05 -17.11 19.93
N ARG A 116 -0.50 -18.25 19.51
CA ARG A 116 -0.91 -19.56 20.00
C ARG A 116 0.05 -19.97 21.12
N PRO A 117 -0.42 -20.10 22.36
CA PRO A 117 0.42 -20.46 23.49
C PRO A 117 1.21 -21.77 23.30
N ASP A 118 0.63 -22.72 22.56
CA ASP A 118 1.12 -24.10 22.45
C ASP A 118 2.04 -24.35 21.24
N GLU A 119 2.20 -23.39 20.33
CA GLU A 119 3.02 -23.60 19.12
C GLU A 119 4.53 -23.57 19.37
N GLU A 120 4.97 -23.10 20.55
CA GLU A 120 6.40 -22.91 20.85
C GLU A 120 7.09 -24.15 21.42
N ASN A 121 6.37 -25.18 21.92
CA ASN A 121 6.98 -26.40 22.45
C ASN A 121 6.16 -27.66 22.17
N LYS A 122 6.83 -28.75 21.75
CA LYS A 122 6.22 -30.09 21.58
C LYS A 122 5.95 -30.82 22.92
N GLU A 123 6.33 -30.20 24.05
CA GLU A 123 6.10 -30.71 25.40
C GLU A 123 4.84 -30.12 26.03
N LYS A 124 4.44 -30.61 27.22
CA LYS A 124 3.23 -30.18 27.93
C LYS A 124 3.18 -28.64 28.07
N SER A 125 2.14 -28.03 27.49
CA SER A 125 1.82 -26.62 27.71
C SER A 125 1.28 -26.42 29.13
N PHE A 126 1.75 -25.37 29.81
CA PHE A 126 1.21 -24.94 31.11
C PHE A 126 0.22 -23.78 30.95
N TRP A 127 -0.23 -23.48 29.72
CA TRP A 127 -1.09 -22.34 29.44
C TRP A 127 -2.39 -22.38 30.24
N ASP A 128 -3.05 -23.54 30.27
CA ASP A 128 -4.36 -23.70 30.93
C ASP A 128 -4.30 -23.61 32.47
N VAL A 129 -3.09 -23.64 33.05
CA VAL A 129 -2.88 -23.52 34.50
C VAL A 129 -2.64 -22.05 34.91
N LYS A 130 -2.27 -21.18 33.97
CA LYS A 130 -1.96 -19.77 34.24
C LYS A 130 -3.22 -18.98 34.58
N GLN A 131 -3.09 -18.07 35.54
CA GLN A 131 -4.13 -17.06 35.79
C GLN A 131 -4.22 -16.05 34.64
N VAL A 132 -5.35 -15.37 34.52
CA VAL A 132 -5.64 -14.51 33.35
C VAL A 132 -4.66 -13.33 33.22
N ASP A 133 -4.16 -12.81 34.34
CA ASP A 133 -3.12 -11.78 34.41
C ASP A 133 -1.75 -12.33 33.99
N GLU A 134 -1.35 -13.52 34.44
CA GLU A 134 -0.13 -14.20 33.98
C GLU A 134 -0.17 -14.51 32.47
N GLN A 135 -1.36 -14.82 31.94
CA GLN A 135 -1.58 -14.97 30.50
C GLN A 135 -1.38 -13.65 29.78
N ALA A 136 -1.98 -12.56 30.26
CA ALA A 136 -1.83 -11.23 29.70
C ALA A 136 -0.35 -10.79 29.69
N ASP A 137 0.36 -10.89 30.81
CA ASP A 137 1.80 -10.59 30.89
C ASP A 137 2.61 -11.39 29.84
N SER A 138 2.33 -12.69 29.74
CA SER A 138 2.99 -13.55 28.77
C SER A 138 2.72 -13.10 27.33
N MET A 139 1.54 -12.57 27.02
CA MET A 139 1.22 -12.07 25.69
C MET A 139 1.92 -10.75 25.39
N ALA A 140 2.03 -9.84 26.36
CA ALA A 140 2.77 -8.58 26.20
C ALA A 140 4.22 -8.86 25.79
N ARG A 141 4.92 -9.71 26.55
CA ARG A 141 6.33 -10.06 26.29
C ARG A 141 6.55 -10.74 24.95
N LYS A 142 5.66 -11.66 24.56
CA LYS A 142 5.75 -12.32 23.26
C LYS A 142 5.43 -11.36 22.11
N CYS A 143 4.47 -10.44 22.29
CA CYS A 143 4.14 -9.43 21.29
C CYS A 143 5.34 -8.55 20.95
N ILE A 144 6.09 -8.09 21.96
CA ILE A 144 7.28 -7.23 21.79
C ILE A 144 8.30 -7.86 20.81
N MET A 145 8.45 -9.19 20.83
CA MET A 145 9.39 -9.92 19.96
C MET A 145 9.06 -9.83 18.45
N HIS A 146 7.88 -9.32 18.09
CA HIS A 146 7.48 -9.14 16.69
C HIS A 146 7.82 -7.75 16.13
N PHE A 147 8.32 -6.83 16.94
CA PHE A 147 8.60 -5.45 16.53
C PHE A 147 10.11 -5.19 16.46
N GLY A 148 10.53 -4.44 15.43
CA GLY A 148 11.91 -3.96 15.31
C GLY A 148 12.14 -2.63 16.03
N PRO A 149 13.37 -2.09 15.98
CA PRO A 149 13.71 -0.77 16.55
C PRO A 149 12.87 0.39 15.98
N SER A 150 12.35 0.23 14.76
CA SER A 150 11.44 1.19 14.12
C SER A 150 10.00 1.12 14.63
N LEU A 151 9.71 0.24 15.60
CA LEU A 151 8.37 0.01 16.17
C LEU A 151 7.33 -0.45 15.13
N VAL A 152 7.79 -1.03 14.03
CA VAL A 152 6.98 -1.68 12.99
C VAL A 152 7.15 -3.19 13.10
N PRO A 153 6.09 -4.00 12.85
CA PRO A 153 6.23 -5.45 12.79
C PRO A 153 7.31 -5.90 11.81
N LEU A 154 8.12 -6.87 12.24
CA LEU A 154 9.22 -7.43 11.45
C LEU A 154 8.67 -8.20 10.24
N LEU A 155 8.94 -7.68 9.04
CA LEU A 155 8.67 -8.40 7.81
C LEU A 155 9.67 -9.55 7.63
N GLN A 156 9.15 -10.74 7.37
CA GLN A 156 9.96 -11.94 7.18
C GLN A 156 9.68 -12.60 5.82
N VAL A 157 10.74 -13.17 5.24
CA VAL A 157 10.63 -14.05 4.06
C VAL A 157 10.95 -15.47 4.51
N GLY A 158 9.93 -16.32 4.49
CA GLY A 158 10.01 -17.70 4.93
C GLY A 158 10.76 -18.63 3.98
N PHE A 159 10.65 -19.92 4.26
CA PHE A 159 11.17 -20.96 3.38
C PHE A 159 10.56 -20.84 1.96
N ARG A 160 11.34 -21.17 0.93
CA ARG A 160 10.99 -21.01 -0.50
C ARG A 160 10.66 -19.58 -0.95
N GLY A 161 10.99 -18.58 -0.12
CA GLY A 161 10.73 -17.20 -0.49
C GLY A 161 9.29 -16.74 -0.24
N VAL A 162 8.49 -17.50 0.52
CA VAL A 162 7.13 -17.07 0.89
C VAL A 162 7.20 -15.78 1.70
N VAL A 163 6.49 -14.74 1.27
CA VAL A 163 6.37 -13.51 2.06
C VAL A 163 5.42 -13.75 3.22
N GLN A 164 5.89 -13.50 4.45
CA GLN A 164 5.08 -13.66 5.66
C GLN A 164 4.27 -12.39 5.94
N THR A 165 3.30 -12.10 5.08
CA THR A 165 2.34 -10.99 5.26
C THR A 165 1.74 -11.00 6.65
N ASP A 166 1.61 -9.83 7.27
CA ASP A 166 1.02 -9.64 8.61
C ASP A 166 1.69 -10.50 9.71
N ALA A 167 3.03 -10.52 9.73
CA ALA A 167 3.82 -11.36 10.64
C ALA A 167 3.44 -12.85 10.56
N ALA A 168 3.28 -13.34 9.32
CA ALA A 168 2.73 -14.65 8.97
C ALA A 168 1.27 -14.84 9.46
N PHE A 169 0.43 -13.85 9.17
CA PHE A 169 -0.98 -13.79 9.56
C PHE A 169 -1.24 -13.81 11.08
N ARG A 170 -0.25 -13.43 11.89
CA ARG A 170 -0.43 -13.21 13.34
C ARG A 170 -1.03 -11.85 13.62
N ALA A 171 -0.71 -10.84 12.79
CA ALA A 171 -1.31 -9.53 12.90
C ALA A 171 -2.74 -9.55 12.33
N HIS A 172 -3.75 -9.58 13.21
CA HIS A 172 -5.15 -9.65 12.82
C HIS A 172 -5.74 -8.24 12.66
N LEU A 173 -5.40 -7.55 11.58
CA LEU A 173 -5.70 -6.11 11.41
C LEU A 173 -7.17 -5.81 11.07
N THR A 174 -7.81 -6.64 10.25
CA THR A 174 -9.13 -6.34 9.66
C THR A 174 -10.05 -7.55 9.63
N THR A 175 -11.34 -7.30 9.44
CA THR A 175 -12.39 -8.31 9.23
C THR A 175 -12.95 -8.25 7.81
N ILE A 176 -13.68 -9.29 7.41
CA ILE A 176 -14.44 -9.32 6.15
C ILE A 176 -15.41 -8.13 6.07
N GLN A 177 -16.06 -7.79 7.20
CA GLN A 177 -17.01 -6.69 7.25
C GLN A 177 -16.31 -5.35 6.99
N ASN A 178 -15.13 -5.12 7.57
CA ASN A 178 -14.36 -3.89 7.29
C ASN A 178 -14.09 -3.71 5.79
N HIS A 179 -13.67 -4.77 5.08
CA HIS A 179 -13.44 -4.69 3.63
C HIS A 179 -14.73 -4.54 2.82
N LYS A 180 -15.85 -5.13 3.27
CA LYS A 180 -17.15 -4.93 2.63
C LYS A 180 -17.58 -3.46 2.67
N ASP A 181 -17.29 -2.78 3.77
CA ASP A 181 -17.65 -1.38 3.98
C ASP A 181 -16.78 -0.40 3.16
N THR A 182 -15.71 -0.88 2.53
CA THR A 182 -14.83 -0.02 1.71
C THR A 182 -15.14 -0.04 0.22
N CYS A 183 -16.19 -0.73 -0.21
CA CYS A 183 -16.56 -0.81 -1.63
C CYS A 183 -18.07 -0.86 -1.83
N THR A 184 -18.51 -0.66 -3.08
CA THR A 184 -19.92 -0.72 -3.43
C THR A 184 -20.46 -2.17 -3.43
N PRO A 185 -21.77 -2.38 -3.19
CA PRO A 185 -22.38 -3.71 -3.23
C PRO A 185 -22.16 -4.51 -4.53
N PRO A 186 -22.19 -3.91 -5.74
CA PRO A 186 -21.87 -4.61 -6.98
C PRO A 186 -20.44 -5.16 -7.05
N THR A 187 -19.46 -4.36 -6.62
CA THR A 187 -18.06 -4.80 -6.51
C THR A 187 -17.95 -5.94 -5.51
N TRP A 188 -18.50 -5.79 -4.31
CA TRP A 188 -18.47 -6.83 -3.28
C TRP A 188 -19.09 -8.14 -3.75
N ALA A 189 -20.29 -8.09 -4.33
CA ALA A 189 -21.00 -9.28 -4.83
C ALA A 189 -20.20 -10.01 -5.92
N SER A 190 -19.55 -9.25 -6.82
CA SER A 190 -18.70 -9.80 -7.87
C SER A 190 -17.44 -10.46 -7.29
N THR A 191 -16.80 -9.83 -6.30
CA THR A 191 -15.62 -10.39 -5.62
C THR A 191 -15.95 -11.68 -4.90
N VAL A 192 -17.06 -11.71 -4.15
CA VAL A 192 -17.53 -12.90 -3.43
C VAL A 192 -17.82 -14.04 -4.40
N LYS A 193 -18.48 -13.78 -5.54
CA LYS A 193 -18.75 -14.79 -6.58
C LYS A 193 -17.47 -15.52 -7.01
N TYR A 194 -16.40 -14.78 -7.33
CA TYR A 194 -15.15 -15.40 -7.81
C TYR A 194 -14.34 -16.01 -6.67
N ALA A 195 -14.35 -15.43 -5.46
CA ALA A 195 -13.77 -16.06 -4.27
C ALA A 195 -14.43 -17.41 -3.99
N ASP A 196 -15.76 -17.50 -4.05
CA ASP A 196 -16.52 -18.75 -3.93
C ASP A 196 -16.14 -19.77 -5.00
N GLN A 197 -16.00 -19.33 -6.26
CA GLN A 197 -15.58 -20.20 -7.36
C GLN A 197 -14.20 -20.79 -7.11
N LEU A 198 -13.23 -19.98 -6.69
CA LEU A 198 -11.87 -20.42 -6.37
C LEU A 198 -11.84 -21.40 -5.21
N ARG A 199 -12.57 -21.12 -4.12
CA ARG A 199 -12.67 -22.00 -2.96
C ARG A 199 -13.27 -23.36 -3.32
N LYS A 200 -14.39 -23.37 -4.04
CA LYS A 200 -15.09 -24.60 -4.45
C LYS A 200 -14.23 -25.48 -5.37
N LYS A 201 -13.38 -24.87 -6.20
CA LYS A 201 -12.46 -25.57 -7.09
C LYS A 201 -11.09 -25.84 -6.45
N HIS A 202 -10.86 -25.42 -5.20
CA HIS A 202 -9.56 -25.49 -4.52
C HIS A 202 -8.40 -24.90 -5.35
N THR A 203 -8.68 -23.84 -6.10
CA THR A 203 -7.71 -23.23 -7.01
C THR A 203 -6.60 -22.52 -6.24
N LYS A 204 -5.35 -22.91 -6.52
CA LYS A 204 -4.12 -22.36 -5.95
C LYS A 204 -3.51 -21.30 -6.85
N ILE A 205 -3.22 -20.15 -6.26
CA ILE A 205 -2.70 -18.98 -6.97
C ILE A 205 -1.31 -18.64 -6.42
N ALA A 206 -0.33 -18.48 -7.30
CA ALA A 206 1.02 -18.06 -6.92
C ALA A 206 1.44 -16.76 -7.61
N PHE A 207 1.79 -15.75 -6.81
CA PHE A 207 2.43 -14.52 -7.27
C PHE A 207 3.94 -14.59 -7.08
N PHE A 208 4.68 -14.10 -8.06
CA PHE A 208 6.14 -13.93 -7.99
C PHE A 208 6.52 -12.49 -8.28
N SER A 209 7.27 -11.87 -7.38
CA SER A 209 7.86 -10.53 -7.56
C SER A 209 9.32 -10.52 -7.10
N SER A 210 9.98 -9.36 -7.11
CA SER A 210 11.41 -9.23 -6.79
C SER A 210 11.73 -8.89 -5.33
N THR A 211 10.83 -8.21 -4.61
CA THR A 211 11.06 -7.72 -3.24
C THR A 211 9.81 -7.87 -2.37
N PRO A 212 9.94 -8.25 -1.08
CA PRO A 212 8.81 -8.34 -0.16
C PRO A 212 8.43 -7.00 0.48
N GLN A 213 9.28 -5.97 0.33
CA GLN A 213 9.16 -4.66 0.97
C GLN A 213 9.51 -3.53 0.01
N GLY A 214 8.89 -2.38 0.21
CA GLY A 214 9.18 -1.16 -0.52
C GLY A 214 8.56 -1.13 -1.92
N GLY A 215 8.25 0.08 -2.38
CA GLY A 215 7.57 0.31 -3.66
C GLY A 215 6.08 -0.04 -3.64
N GLY A 216 5.35 0.44 -4.66
CA GLY A 216 3.89 0.26 -4.74
C GLY A 216 3.45 -1.21 -4.87
N VAL A 217 4.24 -2.06 -5.53
CA VAL A 217 3.89 -3.47 -5.76
C VAL A 217 3.83 -4.27 -4.45
N ALA A 218 4.82 -4.11 -3.57
CA ALA A 218 4.84 -4.84 -2.30
C ALA A 218 3.64 -4.45 -1.41
N LEU A 219 3.32 -3.16 -1.33
CA LEU A 219 2.17 -2.64 -0.59
C LEU A 219 0.85 -3.26 -1.10
N MET A 220 0.63 -3.23 -2.42
CA MET A 220 -0.54 -3.87 -3.05
C MET A 220 -0.64 -5.37 -2.75
N ARG A 221 0.49 -6.08 -2.72
CA ARG A 221 0.52 -7.54 -2.50
C ARG A 221 0.24 -7.91 -1.06
N HIS A 222 0.76 -7.16 -0.08
CA HIS A 222 0.41 -7.38 1.33
C HIS A 222 -1.11 -7.28 1.54
N ALA A 223 -1.74 -6.24 1.01
CA ALA A 223 -3.19 -6.08 1.15
C ALA A 223 -3.99 -7.17 0.43
N LEU A 224 -3.59 -7.54 -0.79
CA LEU A 224 -4.25 -8.61 -1.56
C LEU A 224 -4.15 -9.97 -0.84
N VAL A 225 -2.96 -10.33 -0.35
CA VAL A 225 -2.72 -11.60 0.34
C VAL A 225 -3.49 -11.65 1.66
N ARG A 226 -3.51 -10.55 2.44
CA ARG A 226 -4.33 -10.42 3.65
C ARG A 226 -5.80 -10.66 3.35
N PHE A 227 -6.34 -9.95 2.36
CA PHE A 227 -7.75 -10.06 2.01
C PHE A 227 -8.11 -11.44 1.43
N ALA A 228 -7.24 -12.03 0.60
CA ALA A 228 -7.42 -13.38 0.09
C ALA A 228 -7.48 -14.41 1.23
N ARG A 229 -6.61 -14.27 2.24
CA ARG A 229 -6.62 -15.13 3.44
C ARG A 229 -7.93 -15.00 4.21
N LEU A 230 -8.44 -13.78 4.42
CA LEU A 230 -9.75 -13.54 5.06
C LEU A 230 -10.90 -14.17 4.26
N MET A 231 -10.82 -14.10 2.93
CA MET A 231 -11.78 -14.72 2.02
C MET A 231 -11.52 -16.22 1.82
N GLY A 232 -10.54 -16.84 2.49
CA GLY A 232 -10.24 -18.27 2.35
C GLY A 232 -9.79 -18.69 0.94
N VAL A 233 -9.30 -17.76 0.12
CA VAL A 233 -8.73 -18.04 -1.20
C VAL A 233 -7.26 -18.47 -1.04
N ASP A 234 -6.86 -19.57 -1.67
CA ASP A 234 -5.48 -20.07 -1.63
C ASP A 234 -4.59 -19.26 -2.58
N LEU A 235 -4.09 -18.13 -2.08
CA LEU A 235 -3.23 -17.20 -2.79
C LEU A 235 -1.95 -16.99 -1.97
N THR A 236 -0.82 -17.36 -2.55
CA THR A 236 0.49 -17.21 -1.92
C THR A 236 1.42 -16.34 -2.76
N TRP A 237 2.23 -15.52 -2.11
CA TRP A 237 3.19 -14.63 -2.74
C TRP A 237 4.63 -15.04 -2.39
N TYR A 238 5.46 -15.17 -3.43
CA TYR A 238 6.84 -15.59 -3.36
C TYR A 238 7.78 -14.51 -3.90
N VAL A 239 8.95 -14.39 -3.27
CA VAL A 239 10.07 -13.56 -3.72
C VAL A 239 11.35 -14.39 -3.77
N PRO A 240 12.27 -14.12 -4.71
CA PRO A 240 13.55 -14.80 -4.77
C PRO A 240 14.42 -14.48 -3.55
N LYS A 241 15.42 -15.32 -3.29
CA LYS A 241 16.44 -14.98 -2.29
C LYS A 241 17.23 -13.74 -2.75
N PRO A 242 17.46 -12.77 -1.83
CA PRO A 242 18.06 -11.50 -2.19
C PRO A 242 19.50 -11.70 -2.70
N ARG A 243 19.82 -11.05 -3.82
CA ARG A 243 21.19 -10.99 -4.38
C ARG A 243 21.50 -9.53 -4.75
N PRO A 244 22.18 -8.75 -3.90
CA PRO A 244 22.39 -7.31 -4.08
C PRO A 244 22.88 -6.90 -5.48
N GLY A 245 23.83 -7.65 -6.06
CA GLY A 245 24.33 -7.38 -7.40
C GLY A 245 23.25 -7.46 -8.51
N VAL A 246 22.25 -8.34 -8.36
CA VAL A 246 21.15 -8.47 -9.33
C VAL A 246 20.18 -7.30 -9.21
N PHE A 247 19.88 -6.85 -7.99
CA PHE A 247 18.97 -5.73 -7.78
C PHE A 247 19.42 -4.47 -8.52
N ARG A 248 20.73 -4.18 -8.52
CA ARG A 248 21.29 -3.06 -9.29
C ARG A 248 21.01 -3.18 -10.79
N ILE A 249 21.19 -4.37 -11.36
CA ILE A 249 20.91 -4.61 -12.80
C ILE A 249 19.41 -4.43 -13.07
N THR A 250 18.54 -4.97 -12.22
CA THR A 250 17.09 -4.83 -12.39
C THR A 250 16.61 -3.38 -12.26
N LYS A 251 17.24 -2.56 -11.40
CA LYS A 251 16.99 -1.11 -11.31
C LYS A 251 17.45 -0.39 -12.59
N ASN A 252 18.58 -0.77 -13.17
CA ASN A 252 19.02 -0.25 -14.46
C ASN A 252 18.03 -0.58 -15.58
N ILE A 253 17.54 -1.83 -15.65
CA ILE A 253 16.49 -2.24 -16.59
C ILE A 253 15.26 -1.36 -16.44
N HIS A 254 14.80 -1.17 -15.21
CA HIS A 254 13.66 -0.29 -14.90
C HIS A 254 13.89 1.13 -15.42
N ASN A 255 15.03 1.74 -15.10
CA ASN A 255 15.35 3.12 -15.50
C ASN A 255 15.52 3.28 -17.02
N ILE A 256 16.10 2.28 -17.70
CA ILE A 256 16.23 2.27 -19.16
C ILE A 256 14.84 2.23 -19.81
N LEU A 257 13.98 1.28 -19.42
CA LEU A 257 12.63 1.13 -20.00
C LEU A 257 11.75 2.36 -19.76
N GLN A 258 11.88 2.97 -18.58
CA GLN A 258 11.19 4.20 -18.26
C GLN A 258 11.80 5.40 -18.98
N GLY A 259 13.01 5.32 -19.55
CA GLY A 259 13.69 6.39 -20.28
C GLY A 259 14.21 7.50 -19.37
N VAL A 260 14.65 7.15 -18.16
CA VAL A 260 15.23 8.06 -17.15
C VAL A 260 16.72 7.80 -16.91
N SER A 261 17.30 6.78 -17.55
CA SER A 261 18.73 6.48 -17.56
C SER A 261 19.52 7.40 -18.50
N HIS A 262 20.86 7.36 -18.39
CA HIS A 262 21.73 7.96 -19.41
C HIS A 262 21.41 7.38 -20.80
N PRO A 263 21.40 8.19 -21.88
CA PRO A 263 21.02 7.73 -23.23
C PRO A 263 21.82 6.55 -23.78
N ASP A 264 23.05 6.38 -23.31
CA ASP A 264 23.95 5.30 -23.73
C ASP A 264 24.00 4.11 -22.77
N GLN A 265 23.30 4.18 -21.63
CA GLN A 265 23.31 3.11 -20.65
C GLN A 265 22.61 1.86 -21.21
N ARG A 266 23.31 0.73 -21.24
CA ARG A 266 22.82 -0.57 -21.68
C ARG A 266 23.05 -1.62 -20.61
N ILE A 267 22.36 -2.74 -20.76
CA ILE A 267 22.59 -3.94 -19.94
C ILE A 267 23.50 -4.86 -20.73
N SER A 268 24.67 -5.23 -20.19
CA SER A 268 25.63 -6.09 -20.88
C SER A 268 25.11 -7.54 -20.97
N ASP A 269 25.72 -8.35 -21.84
CA ASP A 269 25.36 -9.77 -21.96
C ASP A 269 25.71 -10.55 -20.68
N GLU A 270 26.79 -10.18 -19.98
CA GLU A 270 27.14 -10.72 -18.67
C GLU A 270 26.07 -10.36 -17.62
N GLU A 271 25.59 -9.12 -17.61
CA GLU A 271 24.52 -8.69 -16.71
C GLU A 271 23.18 -9.41 -17.01
N LYS A 272 22.86 -9.60 -18.30
CA LYS A 272 21.71 -10.41 -18.74
C LYS A 272 21.85 -11.86 -18.25
N ALA A 273 23.04 -12.46 -18.38
CA ALA A 273 23.32 -13.82 -17.91
C ALA A 273 23.19 -13.94 -16.38
N ILE A 274 23.67 -12.95 -15.62
CA ILE A 274 23.53 -12.92 -14.15
C ILE A 274 22.06 -12.95 -13.71
N ILE A 275 21.18 -12.24 -14.42
CA ILE A 275 19.73 -12.27 -14.15
C ILE A 275 19.16 -13.66 -14.46
N ILE A 276 19.48 -14.22 -15.63
CA ILE A 276 19.00 -15.56 -16.03
C ILE A 276 19.42 -16.61 -14.99
N ASP A 277 20.68 -16.61 -14.58
CA ASP A 277 21.22 -17.55 -13.61
C ASP A 277 20.54 -17.41 -12.25
N TRP A 278 20.31 -16.18 -11.80
CA TRP A 278 19.63 -15.93 -10.53
C TRP A 278 18.18 -16.41 -10.53
N ILE A 279 17.43 -16.16 -11.61
CA ILE A 279 16.05 -16.66 -11.75
C ILE A 279 16.05 -18.19 -11.79
N THR A 280 16.94 -18.77 -12.57
CA THR A 280 17.04 -20.24 -12.76
C THR A 280 17.41 -20.94 -11.47
N ASP A 281 18.41 -20.44 -10.72
CA ASP A 281 18.81 -21.01 -9.43
C ASP A 281 17.67 -20.95 -8.41
N ASN A 282 16.94 -19.83 -8.31
CA ASN A 282 15.78 -19.75 -7.42
C ASN A 282 14.67 -20.72 -7.83
N ALA A 283 14.40 -20.82 -9.13
CA ALA A 283 13.38 -21.71 -9.66
C ALA A 283 13.70 -23.17 -9.34
N GLU A 284 14.88 -23.66 -9.74
CA GLU A 284 15.28 -25.06 -9.55
C GLU A 284 15.43 -25.43 -8.07
N ARG A 285 16.08 -24.58 -7.27
CA ARG A 285 16.40 -24.89 -5.88
C ARG A 285 15.17 -24.85 -4.96
N TYR A 286 14.22 -23.96 -5.21
CA TYR A 286 13.13 -23.68 -4.27
C TYR A 286 11.74 -23.93 -4.85
N TRP A 287 11.44 -23.42 -6.03
CA TRP A 287 10.07 -23.39 -6.54
C TRP A 287 9.66 -24.64 -7.30
N PHE A 288 10.61 -25.28 -7.97
CA PHE A 288 10.47 -26.55 -8.68
C PHE A 288 10.74 -27.78 -7.81
N SER A 289 11.28 -27.60 -6.60
CA SER A 289 11.47 -28.66 -5.61
C SER A 289 10.14 -29.29 -5.17
N ASP A 290 10.18 -30.51 -4.62
CA ASP A 290 9.00 -31.26 -4.19
C ASP A 290 8.14 -30.49 -3.18
N GLY A 291 6.85 -30.29 -3.49
CA GLY A 291 5.94 -29.45 -2.69
C GLY A 291 6.17 -27.94 -2.86
N GLY A 292 7.03 -27.52 -3.79
CA GLY A 292 7.23 -26.13 -4.16
C GLY A 292 6.05 -25.57 -4.99
N PRO A 293 5.87 -24.25 -5.04
CA PRO A 293 4.73 -23.63 -5.73
C PRO A 293 4.66 -23.92 -7.23
N LEU A 294 5.77 -24.30 -7.87
CA LEU A 294 5.84 -24.53 -9.31
C LEU A 294 5.97 -26.01 -9.69
N CYS A 295 5.81 -26.95 -8.75
CA CYS A 295 5.54 -28.34 -9.09
C CYS A 295 4.23 -28.47 -9.90
N ARG A 296 3.90 -29.67 -10.38
CA ARG A 296 2.67 -29.83 -11.16
C ARG A 296 1.44 -29.53 -10.30
N PRO A 297 0.36 -28.95 -10.85
CA PRO A 297 -0.86 -28.71 -10.08
C PRO A 297 -1.37 -29.97 -9.36
N GLU A 298 -1.28 -31.14 -10.00
CA GLU A 298 -1.69 -32.43 -9.43
C GLU A 298 -0.80 -32.89 -8.27
N GLU A 299 0.44 -32.39 -8.19
CA GLU A 299 1.40 -32.63 -7.10
C GLU A 299 1.28 -31.56 -6.00
N GLY A 300 0.31 -30.65 -6.12
CA GLY A 300 0.03 -29.61 -5.14
C GLY A 300 0.60 -28.22 -5.47
N GLY A 301 1.15 -28.03 -6.67
CA GLY A 301 1.61 -26.74 -7.18
C GLY A 301 0.48 -25.77 -7.51
N ALA A 302 0.81 -24.54 -7.87
CA ALA A 302 -0.17 -23.53 -8.24
C ALA A 302 -0.85 -23.86 -9.58
N ASP A 303 -2.17 -23.65 -9.64
CA ASP A 303 -2.99 -23.78 -10.85
C ASP A 303 -2.81 -22.59 -11.78
N VAL A 304 -2.67 -21.39 -11.22
CA VAL A 304 -2.47 -20.14 -11.97
C VAL A 304 -1.29 -19.37 -11.38
N VAL A 305 -0.39 -18.91 -12.25
CA VAL A 305 0.83 -18.20 -11.86
C VAL A 305 0.80 -16.77 -12.39
N MET A 306 1.16 -15.81 -11.54
CA MET A 306 1.31 -14.40 -11.88
C MET A 306 2.77 -13.97 -11.68
N ILE A 307 3.35 -13.32 -12.69
CA ILE A 307 4.69 -12.75 -12.63
C ILE A 307 4.59 -11.22 -12.68
N ASP A 308 5.03 -10.57 -11.61
CA ASP A 308 5.07 -9.11 -11.51
C ASP A 308 6.40 -8.55 -12.03
N ASP A 309 6.28 -7.49 -12.83
CA ASP A 309 7.32 -6.58 -13.26
C ASP A 309 8.51 -7.19 -14.06
N PRO A 310 9.40 -6.35 -14.62
CA PRO A 310 10.47 -6.80 -15.52
C PRO A 310 11.60 -7.61 -14.88
N GLN A 311 11.62 -7.80 -13.55
CA GLN A 311 12.77 -8.42 -12.89
C GLN A 311 12.77 -9.94 -13.01
N MET A 312 11.60 -10.57 -13.09
CA MET A 312 11.44 -12.04 -13.07
C MET A 312 10.83 -12.71 -14.33
N PRO A 313 10.71 -12.09 -15.52
CA PRO A 313 10.02 -12.72 -16.64
C PRO A 313 10.74 -13.97 -17.17
N GLY A 314 12.04 -14.15 -16.89
CA GLY A 314 12.78 -15.38 -17.22
C GLY A 314 12.19 -16.65 -16.60
N LEU A 315 11.34 -16.53 -15.58
CA LEU A 315 10.64 -17.66 -14.97
C LEU A 315 9.54 -18.24 -15.87
N ILE A 316 8.94 -17.41 -16.74
CA ILE A 316 7.82 -17.78 -17.61
C ILE A 316 8.18 -18.97 -18.54
N PRO A 317 9.26 -18.92 -19.35
CA PRO A 317 9.63 -20.05 -20.20
C PRO A 317 10.01 -21.31 -19.39
N LEU A 318 10.61 -21.17 -18.20
CA LEU A 318 10.91 -22.31 -17.34
C LEU A 318 9.62 -23.02 -16.87
N ILE A 319 8.61 -22.24 -16.46
CA ILE A 319 7.28 -22.78 -16.11
C ILE A 319 6.65 -23.47 -17.30
N LYS A 320 6.60 -22.81 -18.46
CA LYS A 320 5.98 -23.35 -19.68
C LYS A 320 6.68 -24.61 -20.19
N LYS A 321 7.98 -24.77 -19.97
CA LYS A 321 8.71 -26.00 -20.31
C LYS A 321 8.26 -27.20 -19.46
N ARG A 322 8.00 -27.00 -18.17
CA ARG A 322 7.62 -28.08 -17.24
C ARG A 322 6.12 -28.36 -17.23
N THR A 323 5.31 -27.32 -17.35
CA THR A 323 3.85 -27.36 -17.33
C THR A 323 3.30 -26.45 -18.45
N PRO A 324 3.31 -26.90 -19.73
CA PRO A 324 2.89 -26.08 -20.86
C PRO A 324 1.47 -25.54 -20.75
N ASP A 325 0.58 -26.36 -20.19
CA ASP A 325 -0.84 -26.08 -20.05
C ASP A 325 -1.20 -25.23 -18.81
N ARG A 326 -0.23 -24.88 -17.96
CA ARG A 326 -0.47 -24.02 -16.80
C ARG A 326 -0.59 -22.55 -17.24
N PRO A 327 -1.67 -21.84 -16.90
CA PRO A 327 -1.79 -20.41 -17.13
C PRO A 327 -0.70 -19.61 -16.40
N VAL A 328 -0.02 -18.73 -17.15
CA VAL A 328 0.99 -17.80 -16.64
C VAL A 328 0.65 -16.39 -17.13
N LEU A 329 0.36 -15.49 -16.19
CA LEU A 329 -0.02 -14.12 -16.47
C LEU A 329 1.13 -13.18 -16.12
N TYR A 330 1.45 -12.23 -17.01
CA TYR A 330 2.48 -11.22 -16.77
C TYR A 330 1.85 -9.87 -16.44
N ARG A 331 2.26 -9.25 -15.33
CA ARG A 331 1.78 -7.94 -14.91
C ARG A 331 2.91 -6.92 -14.95
N SER A 332 2.75 -5.88 -15.74
CA SER A 332 3.65 -4.71 -15.75
C SER A 332 3.06 -3.56 -14.93
N HIS A 333 3.83 -3.04 -13.98
CA HIS A 333 3.49 -1.85 -13.17
C HIS A 333 4.30 -0.61 -13.54
N ILE A 334 5.09 -0.66 -14.62
CA ILE A 334 6.00 0.44 -15.00
C ILE A 334 5.55 1.13 -16.28
N GLN A 335 5.99 2.39 -16.45
CA GLN A 335 5.88 3.08 -17.73
C GLN A 335 6.93 2.53 -18.70
N ILE A 336 6.53 1.70 -19.65
CA ILE A 336 7.42 1.30 -20.75
C ILE A 336 7.34 2.38 -21.85
N ARG A 337 8.46 3.05 -22.16
CA ARG A 337 8.52 4.07 -23.23
C ARG A 337 8.45 3.43 -24.61
N THR A 338 7.24 3.14 -25.05
CA THR A 338 6.95 2.45 -26.33
C THR A 338 7.51 3.17 -27.54
N ASP A 339 7.54 4.51 -27.50
CA ASP A 339 8.16 5.38 -28.50
C ASP A 339 9.69 5.21 -28.58
N LEU A 340 10.36 4.90 -27.47
CA LEU A 340 11.80 4.61 -27.43
C LEU A 340 12.08 3.14 -27.78
N VAL A 341 11.22 2.22 -27.34
CA VAL A 341 11.29 0.80 -27.71
C VAL A 341 11.14 0.60 -29.22
N ALA A 342 10.34 1.44 -29.89
CA ALA A 342 10.18 1.39 -31.35
C ALA A 342 11.41 1.90 -32.14
N LYS A 343 12.36 2.58 -31.49
CA LYS A 343 13.60 3.04 -32.13
C LYS A 343 14.62 1.92 -32.14
N GLU A 344 14.81 1.29 -33.29
CA GLU A 344 15.81 0.24 -33.47
C GLU A 344 17.20 0.70 -33.01
N GLY A 345 17.91 -0.17 -32.30
CA GLY A 345 19.23 0.12 -31.73
C GLY A 345 19.21 0.96 -30.45
N SER A 346 18.07 1.50 -29.99
CA SER A 346 18.00 2.19 -28.69
C SER A 346 18.29 1.22 -27.52
N PRO A 347 18.76 1.72 -26.36
CA PRO A 347 18.88 0.86 -25.17
C PRO A 347 17.54 0.24 -24.73
N GLN A 348 16.44 0.96 -24.93
CA GLN A 348 15.09 0.49 -24.64
C GLN A 348 14.69 -0.66 -25.54
N ALA A 349 15.01 -0.59 -26.84
CA ALA A 349 14.73 -1.67 -27.79
C ALA A 349 15.51 -2.96 -27.44
N ASP A 350 16.80 -2.84 -27.10
CA ASP A 350 17.61 -3.99 -26.66
C ASP A 350 17.09 -4.60 -25.35
N THR A 351 16.86 -3.74 -24.35
CA THR A 351 16.35 -4.17 -23.03
C THR A 351 14.97 -4.82 -23.15
N TRP A 352 14.06 -4.23 -23.94
CA TRP A 352 12.75 -4.81 -24.20
C TRP A 352 12.85 -6.12 -24.97
N SER A 353 13.75 -6.23 -25.94
CA SER A 353 13.94 -7.48 -26.72
C SER A 353 14.36 -8.63 -25.80
N PHE A 354 15.28 -8.38 -24.87
CA PHE A 354 15.69 -9.34 -23.84
C PHE A 354 14.49 -9.80 -22.98
N LEU A 355 13.67 -8.88 -22.50
CA LEU A 355 12.51 -9.21 -21.67
C LEU A 355 11.41 -9.91 -22.47
N TRP A 356 11.09 -9.39 -23.65
CA TRP A 356 10.05 -9.92 -24.54
C TRP A 356 10.34 -11.33 -25.02
N ALA A 357 11.63 -11.70 -25.18
CA ALA A 357 12.03 -13.08 -25.44
C ALA A 357 11.47 -14.07 -24.41
N ASN A 358 11.20 -13.61 -23.18
CA ASN A 358 10.60 -14.39 -22.11
C ASN A 358 9.09 -14.11 -21.95
N ILE A 359 8.68 -12.83 -21.95
CA ILE A 359 7.29 -12.40 -21.69
C ILE A 359 6.33 -12.91 -22.77
N LYS A 360 6.76 -13.05 -24.04
CA LYS A 360 5.91 -13.53 -25.14
C LYS A 360 5.21 -14.88 -24.87
N HIS A 361 5.79 -15.68 -23.96
CA HIS A 361 5.28 -16.98 -23.54
C HIS A 361 4.16 -16.91 -22.50
N ALA A 362 3.90 -15.73 -21.90
CA ALA A 362 2.75 -15.53 -21.03
C ALA A 362 1.44 -15.62 -21.81
N ASP A 363 0.38 -16.07 -21.14
CA ASP A 363 -0.95 -16.22 -21.73
C ASP A 363 -1.74 -14.90 -21.71
N MET A 364 -1.38 -13.98 -20.79
CA MET A 364 -1.96 -12.65 -20.68
C MET A 364 -0.88 -11.62 -20.33
N PHE A 365 -0.97 -10.42 -20.89
CA PHE A 365 -0.19 -9.24 -20.57
C PHE A 365 -1.10 -8.19 -19.92
N ILE A 366 -0.93 -7.94 -18.63
CA ILE A 366 -1.72 -6.95 -17.88
C ILE A 366 -0.88 -5.68 -17.69
N SER A 367 -1.37 -4.53 -18.16
CA SER A 367 -0.70 -3.23 -18.04
C SER A 367 -1.53 -2.23 -17.23
N HIS A 368 -0.92 -1.14 -16.78
CA HIS A 368 -1.70 0.03 -16.39
C HIS A 368 -2.62 0.48 -17.53
N PRO A 369 -3.77 1.10 -17.24
CA PRO A 369 -4.76 1.53 -18.25
C PRO A 369 -4.30 2.73 -19.09
N ILE A 370 -3.11 2.61 -19.68
CA ILE A 370 -2.42 3.63 -20.45
C ILE A 370 -1.83 2.94 -21.67
N PRO A 371 -2.52 2.96 -22.82
CA PRO A 371 -2.12 2.18 -24.00
C PRO A 371 -0.69 2.45 -24.46
N SER A 372 -0.19 3.68 -24.27
CA SER A 372 1.19 4.05 -24.61
C SER A 372 2.26 3.37 -23.76
N PHE A 373 1.89 2.57 -22.75
CA PHE A 373 2.82 1.74 -21.97
C PHE A 373 2.93 0.31 -22.49
N VAL A 374 2.15 -0.05 -23.51
CA VAL A 374 2.15 -1.40 -24.10
C VAL A 374 2.95 -1.39 -25.40
N PRO A 375 4.12 -2.04 -25.47
CA PRO A 375 4.91 -2.11 -26.70
C PRO A 375 4.13 -2.71 -27.87
N HIS A 376 4.37 -2.17 -29.07
CA HIS A 376 3.61 -2.50 -30.28
C HIS A 376 3.69 -3.97 -30.71
N ASN A 377 4.70 -4.71 -30.25
CA ASN A 377 4.89 -6.12 -30.52
C ASN A 377 4.15 -7.05 -29.53
N VAL A 378 3.49 -6.50 -28.51
CA VAL A 378 2.60 -7.25 -27.62
C VAL A 378 1.26 -7.48 -28.34
N PRO A 379 0.82 -8.73 -28.54
CA PRO A 379 -0.43 -9.01 -29.24
C PRO A 379 -1.64 -8.47 -28.47
N LYS A 380 -2.50 -7.69 -29.13
CA LYS A 380 -3.64 -6.99 -28.50
C LYS A 380 -4.64 -7.93 -27.86
N GLU A 381 -4.82 -9.12 -28.43
CA GLU A 381 -5.65 -10.18 -27.90
C GLU A 381 -5.17 -10.68 -26.52
N LYS A 382 -3.89 -10.49 -26.18
CA LYS A 382 -3.34 -10.82 -24.85
C LYS A 382 -3.37 -9.65 -23.88
N VAL A 383 -3.73 -8.44 -24.30
CA VAL A 383 -3.61 -7.24 -23.45
C VAL A 383 -4.88 -7.03 -22.63
N THR A 384 -4.71 -6.80 -21.33
CA THR A 384 -5.76 -6.27 -20.44
C THR A 384 -5.23 -5.12 -19.59
N TYR A 385 -6.14 -4.29 -19.09
CA TYR A 385 -5.82 -3.13 -18.26
C TYR A 385 -6.30 -3.31 -16.81
N LEU A 386 -5.41 -2.91 -15.89
CA LEU A 386 -5.66 -2.91 -14.45
C LEU A 386 -4.88 -1.74 -13.81
N PRO A 387 -5.51 -0.85 -13.03
CA PRO A 387 -4.81 0.24 -12.34
C PRO A 387 -3.87 -0.26 -11.24
N ALA A 388 -3.02 0.62 -10.70
CA ALA A 388 -2.40 0.37 -9.40
C ALA A 388 -3.46 0.57 -8.30
N THR A 389 -3.26 -0.04 -7.14
CA THR A 389 -4.20 0.02 -6.03
C THR A 389 -3.47 0.34 -4.72
N THR A 390 -4.23 0.66 -3.69
CA THR A 390 -3.77 0.83 -2.30
C THR A 390 -4.83 0.22 -1.37
N ASP A 391 -4.59 0.21 -0.06
CA ASP A 391 -5.52 -0.38 0.92
C ASP A 391 -6.06 0.68 1.87
N TRP A 392 -7.38 0.84 1.89
CA TRP A 392 -8.06 1.83 2.74
C TRP A 392 -7.99 1.51 4.23
N LEU A 393 -7.51 0.31 4.59
CA LEU A 393 -7.48 -0.20 5.96
C LEU A 393 -6.06 -0.47 6.47
N ASP A 394 -5.03 -0.17 5.69
CA ASP A 394 -3.64 -0.28 6.13
C ASP A 394 -3.15 1.00 6.83
N GLY A 395 -1.90 0.99 7.31
CA GLY A 395 -1.35 2.12 8.05
C GLY A 395 -1.29 3.41 7.21
N LEU A 396 -1.27 3.28 5.88
CA LEU A 396 -1.09 4.38 4.96
C LEU A 396 -2.38 5.18 4.74
N ASN A 397 -3.55 4.55 4.90
CA ASN A 397 -4.83 5.19 4.56
C ASN A 397 -5.94 5.04 5.61
N LYS A 398 -5.79 4.15 6.60
CA LYS A 398 -6.84 3.98 7.61
C LYS A 398 -7.11 5.29 8.35
N PRO A 399 -8.33 5.52 8.84
CA PRO A 399 -8.60 6.63 9.73
C PRO A 399 -7.66 6.59 10.94
N LEU A 400 -7.08 7.74 11.28
CA LEU A 400 -6.34 7.95 12.53
C LEU A 400 -7.14 8.93 13.40
N ASN A 401 -7.32 8.59 14.67
CA ASN A 401 -7.88 9.52 15.62
C ASN A 401 -6.88 10.66 15.87
N GLN A 402 -7.34 11.70 16.59
CA GLN A 402 -6.48 12.82 16.91
C GLN A 402 -5.24 12.34 17.68
N TRP A 403 -5.36 11.67 18.82
CA TRP A 403 -4.21 11.22 19.63
C TRP A 403 -3.09 10.55 18.82
N ASP A 404 -3.43 9.57 17.98
CA ASP A 404 -2.49 8.86 17.11
C ASP A 404 -1.89 9.75 16.02
N SER A 405 -2.71 10.60 15.38
CA SER A 405 -2.21 11.60 14.42
C SER A 405 -1.21 12.56 15.07
N GLY A 406 -1.37 12.86 16.36
CA GLY A 406 -0.49 13.73 17.14
C GLY A 406 0.86 13.09 17.38
N TYR A 407 0.85 11.80 17.73
CA TYR A 407 2.07 10.99 17.89
C TYR A 407 2.94 11.02 16.62
N TYR A 408 2.36 10.74 15.46
CA TYR A 408 3.11 10.73 14.21
C TYR A 408 3.53 12.12 13.73
N GLY A 409 2.69 13.13 13.96
CA GLY A 409 3.06 14.52 13.72
C GLY A 409 4.22 14.98 14.61
N HIS A 410 4.29 14.49 15.86
CA HIS A 410 5.41 14.70 16.75
C HIS A 410 6.69 14.01 16.26
N ILE A 411 6.60 12.78 15.77
CA ILE A 411 7.74 12.11 15.12
C ILE A 411 8.25 12.93 13.94
N TYR A 412 7.35 13.45 13.10
CA TYR A 412 7.73 14.33 11.98
C TYR A 412 8.46 15.59 12.47
N ASN A 413 7.92 16.32 13.44
CA ASN A 413 8.53 17.54 13.95
C ASN A 413 9.88 17.27 14.66
N ASN A 414 10.01 16.16 15.39
CA ASN A 414 11.28 15.75 15.97
C ASN A 414 12.34 15.47 14.89
N ALA A 415 11.94 14.81 13.79
CA ALA A 415 12.82 14.59 12.65
C ALA A 415 13.23 15.92 11.99
N CYS A 416 12.31 16.86 11.84
CA CYS A 416 12.62 18.21 11.35
C CYS A 416 13.64 18.90 12.26
N HIS A 417 13.38 18.94 13.57
CA HIS A 417 14.27 19.55 14.54
C HIS A 417 15.68 18.93 14.49
N ALA A 418 15.78 17.60 14.47
CA ALA A 418 17.05 16.88 14.38
C ALA A 418 17.85 17.22 13.11
N GLN A 419 17.15 17.46 11.99
CA GLN A 419 17.75 17.84 10.70
C GLN A 419 17.85 19.36 10.49
N ARG A 420 17.48 20.16 11.49
CA ARG A 420 17.39 21.65 11.41
C ARG A 420 16.49 22.14 10.27
N MET A 421 15.44 21.38 10.00
CA MET A 421 14.39 21.71 9.04
C MET A 421 13.23 22.44 9.74
N THR A 422 12.47 23.22 8.98
CA THR A 422 11.26 23.88 9.48
C THR A 422 10.24 22.86 9.98
N GLU A 423 9.83 23.00 11.25
CA GLU A 423 8.77 22.21 11.89
C GLU A 423 7.37 22.65 11.42
N LEU A 424 6.40 21.75 11.47
CA LEU A 424 5.01 22.06 11.18
C LEU A 424 4.30 22.62 12.41
N HIS A 425 3.71 23.79 12.23
CA HIS A 425 2.92 24.49 13.24
C HIS A 425 1.43 24.12 13.10
N TYR A 426 1.13 22.83 12.90
CA TYR A 426 -0.23 22.34 12.74
C TYR A 426 -0.91 22.11 14.12
N PRO A 427 -2.19 22.47 14.31
CA PRO A 427 -3.13 23.02 13.32
C PRO A 427 -3.16 24.54 13.21
N ALA A 428 -2.30 25.27 13.95
CA ALA A 428 -2.29 26.73 13.96
C ALA A 428 -1.99 27.35 12.57
N ARG A 429 -1.22 26.65 11.74
CA ARG A 429 -0.99 26.95 10.33
C ARG A 429 -1.40 25.75 9.48
N LYS A 430 -2.18 26.01 8.43
CA LYS A 430 -2.46 25.04 7.36
C LYS A 430 -1.16 24.73 6.61
N TYR A 431 -1.13 23.62 5.87
CA TYR A 431 0.00 23.31 5.00
C TYR A 431 -0.42 22.68 3.68
N ILE A 432 0.44 22.83 2.69
CA ILE A 432 0.42 22.16 1.38
C ILE A 432 1.45 21.04 1.45
N ALA A 433 1.16 19.87 0.88
CA ALA A 433 2.13 18.78 0.87
C ALA A 433 2.29 18.14 -0.52
N GLN A 434 3.53 17.79 -0.88
CA GLN A 434 3.84 16.78 -1.89
C GLN A 434 4.53 15.61 -1.21
N VAL A 435 3.91 14.41 -1.27
CA VAL A 435 4.47 13.19 -0.72
C VAL A 435 5.02 12.31 -1.84
N ALA A 436 6.33 12.34 -2.06
CA ALA A 436 6.98 11.60 -3.14
C ALA A 436 8.43 11.25 -2.81
N ARG A 437 8.98 10.25 -3.50
CA ARG A 437 10.44 10.02 -3.50
C ARG A 437 11.16 11.24 -4.07
N PHE A 438 12.39 11.48 -3.63
CA PHE A 438 13.26 12.53 -4.15
C PHE A 438 13.84 12.12 -5.51
N ASP A 439 12.98 12.03 -6.51
CA ASP A 439 13.28 11.52 -7.84
C ASP A 439 13.09 12.66 -8.85
N PRO A 440 13.98 12.81 -9.87
CA PRO A 440 13.86 13.89 -10.85
C PRO A 440 12.50 13.95 -11.56
N ALA A 441 11.81 12.82 -11.69
CA ALA A 441 10.50 12.73 -12.32
C ALA A 441 9.37 13.33 -11.46
N LYS A 442 9.59 13.61 -10.17
CA LYS A 442 8.53 14.05 -9.23
C LYS A 442 8.28 15.56 -9.23
N GLY A 443 9.02 16.33 -10.03
CA GLY A 443 8.78 17.77 -10.23
C GLY A 443 8.92 18.62 -8.97
N ILE A 444 9.75 18.18 -8.01
CA ILE A 444 9.99 18.90 -6.75
C ILE A 444 10.44 20.36 -6.98
N PRO A 445 11.33 20.68 -7.94
CA PRO A 445 11.68 22.09 -8.19
C PRO A 445 10.48 22.96 -8.56
N THR A 446 9.54 22.42 -9.36
CA THR A 446 8.30 23.11 -9.73
C THR A 446 7.39 23.33 -8.52
N VAL A 447 7.40 22.43 -7.53
CA VAL A 447 6.66 22.63 -6.26
C VAL A 447 7.18 23.86 -5.52
N ILE A 448 8.51 24.02 -5.44
CA ILE A 448 9.13 25.17 -4.77
C ILE A 448 8.78 26.47 -5.50
N ASP A 449 8.90 26.50 -6.83
CA ASP A 449 8.54 27.67 -7.64
C ASP A 449 7.04 28.03 -7.52
N SER A 450 6.17 27.01 -7.49
CA SER A 450 4.72 27.19 -7.34
C SER A 450 4.38 27.80 -5.98
N TYR A 451 5.04 27.33 -4.91
CA TYR A 451 4.85 27.87 -3.58
C TYR A 451 5.36 29.29 -3.46
N ALA A 452 6.52 29.61 -4.05
CA ALA A 452 7.05 30.97 -4.07
C ALA A 452 6.11 31.95 -4.78
N GLU A 453 5.59 31.56 -5.95
CA GLU A 453 4.60 32.38 -6.67
C GLU A 453 3.29 32.51 -5.88
N PHE A 454 2.82 31.45 -5.26
CA PHE A 454 1.65 31.48 -4.40
C PHE A 454 1.83 32.48 -3.24
N ARG A 455 2.98 32.46 -2.55
CA ARG A 455 3.29 33.40 -1.46
C ARG A 455 3.32 34.84 -1.98
N ARG A 456 3.94 35.09 -3.14
CA ARG A 456 3.93 36.41 -3.80
C ARG A 456 2.51 36.91 -4.11
N LEU A 457 1.63 36.03 -4.59
CA LEU A 457 0.23 36.35 -4.88
C LEU A 457 -0.59 36.64 -3.61
N LEU A 458 -0.33 35.94 -2.50
CA LEU A 458 -0.95 36.24 -1.20
C LEU A 458 -0.53 37.62 -0.68
N ASP A 459 0.77 37.94 -0.76
CA ASP A 459 1.31 39.22 -0.32
C ASP A 459 0.70 40.38 -1.12
N GLN A 460 0.55 40.23 -2.44
CA GLN A 460 -0.14 41.22 -3.29
C GLN A 460 -1.61 41.45 -2.91
N ARG A 461 -2.26 40.46 -2.31
CA ARG A 461 -3.64 40.55 -1.82
C ARG A 461 -3.72 40.96 -0.35
N GLY A 462 -2.58 41.19 0.32
CA GLY A 462 -2.52 41.55 1.74
C GLY A 462 -2.94 40.42 2.69
N ILE A 463 -2.84 39.16 2.26
CA ILE A 463 -3.22 37.99 3.08
C ILE A 463 -2.05 37.59 3.96
N THR A 464 -2.23 37.65 5.27
CA THR A 464 -1.21 37.31 6.27
C THR A 464 -1.35 35.90 6.86
N ASP A 465 -2.47 35.20 6.59
CA ASP A 465 -2.64 33.80 6.99
C ASP A 465 -1.88 32.88 6.02
N THR A 466 -0.67 32.62 6.45
CA THR A 466 0.45 31.92 5.85
C THR A 466 0.45 30.39 5.87
N PRO A 467 0.04 29.59 4.87
CA PRO A 467 0.25 28.14 5.00
C PRO A 467 1.73 27.79 4.84
N GLN A 468 2.14 26.63 5.38
CA GLN A 468 3.47 26.05 5.19
C GLN A 468 3.51 25.11 3.97
N LEU A 469 4.71 24.77 3.50
CA LEU A 469 4.93 23.75 2.48
C LEU A 469 5.68 22.55 3.06
N VAL A 470 5.21 21.35 2.75
CA VAL A 470 5.87 20.07 3.01
C VAL A 470 6.25 19.40 1.70
N VAL A 471 7.51 19.03 1.56
CA VAL A 471 7.97 18.10 0.52
C VAL A 471 8.64 16.94 1.24
N CYS A 472 7.97 15.79 1.29
CA CYS A 472 8.50 14.65 2.02
C CYS A 472 8.29 13.33 1.30
N GLY A 473 9.01 12.30 1.74
CA GLY A 473 8.79 10.93 1.29
C GLY A 473 9.85 9.99 1.82
N ASN A 474 9.57 8.69 1.69
CA ASN A 474 10.48 7.68 2.23
C ASN A 474 11.82 7.72 1.49
N GLY A 475 12.90 7.80 2.26
CA GLY A 475 14.24 7.53 1.76
C GLY A 475 14.35 6.07 1.33
N SER A 476 14.99 5.82 0.18
CA SER A 476 15.47 4.48 -0.17
C SER A 476 16.98 4.46 0.00
N VAL A 477 17.50 3.46 0.72
CA VAL A 477 18.95 3.26 0.93
C VAL A 477 19.69 3.11 -0.40
N ASP A 478 18.99 2.59 -1.42
CA ASP A 478 19.57 2.28 -2.75
C ASP A 478 19.33 3.37 -3.81
N ASP A 479 18.96 4.60 -3.41
CA ASP A 479 18.62 5.68 -4.36
C ASP A 479 19.64 6.84 -4.33
N PRO A 480 20.77 6.73 -5.07
CA PRO A 480 21.80 7.77 -5.10
C PRO A 480 21.27 9.10 -5.66
N ASP A 481 20.28 9.04 -6.56
CA ASP A 481 19.60 10.21 -7.12
C ASP A 481 18.83 11.00 -6.05
N GLY A 482 18.37 10.32 -4.99
CA GLY A 482 17.63 10.90 -3.88
C GLY A 482 18.37 12.03 -3.16
N SER A 483 19.68 11.87 -2.95
CA SER A 483 20.50 12.90 -2.30
C SER A 483 20.73 14.10 -3.22
N ILE A 484 20.94 13.86 -4.53
CA ILE A 484 21.16 14.93 -5.50
C ILE A 484 19.93 15.84 -5.58
N ILE A 485 18.74 15.26 -5.68
CA ILE A 485 17.48 16.01 -5.78
C ILE A 485 17.18 16.75 -4.47
N TYR A 486 17.47 16.16 -3.33
CA TYR A 486 17.38 16.83 -2.03
C TYR A 486 18.30 18.07 -1.98
N ASP A 487 19.58 17.92 -2.32
CA ASP A 487 20.55 19.02 -2.31
C ASP A 487 20.16 20.14 -3.28
N GLN A 488 19.70 19.78 -4.49
CA GLN A 488 19.19 20.74 -5.47
C GLN A 488 17.99 21.53 -4.92
N THR A 489 17.06 20.84 -4.26
CA THR A 489 15.87 21.46 -3.64
C THR A 489 16.29 22.44 -2.56
N MET A 490 17.20 22.04 -1.67
CA MET A 490 17.71 22.91 -0.61
C MET A 490 18.44 24.14 -1.16
N ILE A 491 19.30 23.95 -2.18
CA ILE A 491 20.00 25.05 -2.85
C ILE A 491 19.00 26.03 -3.50
N GLN A 492 17.94 25.54 -4.14
CA GLN A 492 16.91 26.38 -4.74
C GLN A 492 16.24 27.26 -3.69
N ILE A 493 15.83 26.65 -2.56
CA ILE A 493 15.19 27.36 -1.45
C ILE A 493 16.14 28.42 -0.86
N GLU A 494 17.38 28.04 -0.52
CA GLU A 494 18.32 28.93 0.16
C GLU A 494 18.83 30.07 -0.71
N ARG A 495 19.09 29.81 -2.00
CA ARG A 495 19.68 30.81 -2.90
C ARG A 495 18.65 31.65 -3.64
N THR A 496 17.52 31.06 -4.03
CA THR A 496 16.51 31.73 -4.87
C THR A 496 15.41 32.33 -4.01
N TYR A 497 15.00 31.64 -2.94
CA TYR A 497 13.86 32.04 -2.09
C TYR A 497 14.19 32.05 -0.58
N PRO A 498 15.28 32.71 -0.14
CA PRO A 498 15.73 32.66 1.26
C PRO A 498 14.68 33.14 2.28
N HIS A 499 13.79 34.04 1.86
CA HIS A 499 12.71 34.57 2.68
C HIS A 499 11.60 33.54 2.99
N LEU A 500 11.58 32.40 2.30
CA LEU A 500 10.59 31.34 2.49
C LEU A 500 11.11 30.14 3.30
N VAL A 501 12.40 30.10 3.63
CA VAL A 501 13.04 28.98 4.35
C VAL A 501 12.25 28.59 5.60
N GLY A 502 11.82 29.57 6.39
CA GLY A 502 11.07 29.36 7.63
C GLY A 502 9.63 28.87 7.45
N ASP A 503 9.16 28.70 6.22
CA ASP A 503 7.83 28.19 5.89
C ASP A 503 7.86 26.85 5.12
N ILE A 504 9.05 26.36 4.72
CA ILE A 504 9.21 25.16 3.89
C ILE A 504 9.92 24.06 4.68
N SER A 505 9.33 22.87 4.69
CA SER A 505 9.87 21.66 5.30
C SER A 505 10.15 20.61 4.22
N VAL A 506 11.42 20.21 4.06
CA VAL A 506 11.86 19.21 3.07
C VAL A 506 12.42 18.00 3.81
N MET A 507 11.73 16.86 3.79
CA MET A 507 12.06 15.73 4.66
C MET A 507 12.19 14.40 3.90
N ARG A 508 13.38 13.79 3.99
CA ARG A 508 13.57 12.37 3.65
C ARG A 508 13.27 11.54 4.90
N LEU A 509 12.10 10.92 4.91
CA LEU A 509 11.57 10.22 6.07
C LEU A 509 12.01 8.76 6.08
N ASP A 510 12.11 8.18 7.26
CA ASP A 510 12.21 6.73 7.40
C ASP A 510 10.87 6.07 7.02
N PRO A 511 10.87 4.80 6.57
CA PRO A 511 9.64 4.10 6.22
C PRO A 511 8.66 4.00 7.39
N ASN A 512 7.57 4.77 7.33
CA ASN A 512 6.48 4.73 8.29
C ASN A 512 5.16 5.15 7.62
N ASP A 513 4.25 4.19 7.44
CA ASP A 513 3.04 4.39 6.66
C ASP A 513 2.06 5.34 7.37
N GLN A 514 1.86 5.18 8.70
CA GLN A 514 0.98 6.06 9.48
C GLN A 514 1.49 7.51 9.57
N LEU A 515 2.80 7.71 9.53
CA LEU A 515 3.36 9.06 9.45
C LEU A 515 3.03 9.71 8.10
N LEU A 516 3.21 8.99 6.99
CA LEU A 516 2.80 9.49 5.67
C LEU A 516 1.29 9.74 5.60
N ASN A 517 0.49 8.84 6.16
CA ASN A 517 -0.95 9.00 6.31
C ASN A 517 -1.27 10.30 7.06
N THR A 518 -0.63 10.53 8.21
CA THR A 518 -0.80 11.74 9.02
C THR A 518 -0.52 13.01 8.22
N ILE A 519 0.57 13.04 7.44
CA ILE A 519 0.91 14.20 6.61
C ILE A 519 -0.12 14.41 5.49
N ILE A 520 -0.55 13.34 4.79
CA ILE A 520 -1.54 13.45 3.72
C ILE A 520 -2.91 13.86 4.30
N ALA A 521 -3.38 13.15 5.32
CA ALA A 521 -4.70 13.28 5.88
C ALA A 521 -4.94 14.58 6.63
N ASN A 522 -3.90 15.33 7.02
CA ASN A 522 -4.04 16.64 7.66
C ASN A 522 -3.68 17.82 6.73
N ALA A 523 -3.22 17.57 5.51
CA ALA A 523 -2.90 18.64 4.57
C ALA A 523 -4.15 19.44 4.15
N HIS A 524 -3.99 20.71 3.79
CA HIS A 524 -5.08 21.49 3.20
C HIS A 524 -5.23 21.18 1.70
N VAL A 525 -4.10 21.04 1.00
CA VAL A 525 -4.01 20.69 -0.43
C VAL A 525 -2.83 19.75 -0.64
N ILE A 526 -3.03 18.75 -1.51
CA ILE A 526 -1.94 17.86 -1.95
C ILE A 526 -1.50 18.22 -3.37
N LEU A 527 -0.19 18.28 -3.57
CA LEU A 527 0.44 18.45 -4.87
C LEU A 527 1.01 17.11 -5.35
N GLN A 528 0.88 16.85 -6.64
CA GLN A 528 1.60 15.77 -7.31
C GLN A 528 2.06 16.24 -8.69
N LEU A 529 3.17 17.00 -8.71
CA LEU A 529 3.62 17.72 -9.91
C LEU A 529 4.62 16.91 -10.76
N SER A 530 4.40 15.61 -10.85
CA SER A 530 5.33 14.72 -11.55
C SER A 530 5.44 15.08 -13.03
N THR A 531 6.63 15.02 -13.61
CA THR A 531 6.83 15.20 -15.06
C THR A 531 6.58 13.90 -15.81
N ARG A 532 6.79 12.75 -15.15
CA ARG A 532 6.62 11.40 -15.69
C ARG A 532 6.09 10.50 -14.60
N GLU A 533 5.10 9.67 -14.93
CA GLU A 533 4.49 8.80 -13.94
C GLU A 533 3.78 7.60 -14.57
N GLY A 534 3.77 6.48 -13.85
CA GLY A 534 2.98 5.30 -14.22
C GLY A 534 1.50 5.52 -13.93
N PHE A 535 1.10 5.30 -12.67
CA PHE A 535 -0.24 5.59 -12.18
C PHE A 535 -0.22 6.62 -11.04
N GLU A 536 0.73 6.51 -10.11
CA GLU A 536 0.83 7.26 -8.85
C GLU A 536 -0.41 7.17 -7.97
N VAL A 537 -0.40 6.18 -7.09
CA VAL A 537 -1.51 5.92 -6.18
C VAL A 537 -1.65 6.99 -5.09
N LYS A 538 -0.59 7.78 -4.82
CA LYS A 538 -0.64 8.89 -3.84
C LYS A 538 -1.76 9.89 -4.13
N VAL A 539 -2.15 10.04 -5.40
CA VAL A 539 -3.29 10.87 -5.79
C VAL A 539 -4.60 10.27 -5.25
N SER A 540 -4.83 8.97 -5.43
CA SER A 540 -6.00 8.29 -4.86
C SER A 540 -6.02 8.31 -3.34
N GLU A 541 -4.85 8.19 -2.69
CA GLU A 541 -4.72 8.25 -1.22
C GLU A 541 -5.09 9.64 -0.68
N ALA A 542 -4.61 10.70 -1.33
CA ALA A 542 -5.00 12.08 -1.02
C ALA A 542 -6.50 12.31 -1.20
N LEU A 543 -7.05 11.84 -2.32
CA LEU A 543 -8.48 11.95 -2.59
C LEU A 543 -9.31 11.19 -1.54
N HIS A 544 -8.91 9.97 -1.18
CA HIS A 544 -9.56 9.16 -0.15
C HIS A 544 -9.57 9.87 1.21
N ALA A 545 -8.45 10.52 1.57
CA ALA A 545 -8.35 11.35 2.76
C ALA A 545 -9.19 12.65 2.71
N GLY A 546 -9.89 12.89 1.59
CA GLY A 546 -10.74 14.06 1.35
C GLY A 546 -9.95 15.32 1.05
N ARG A 547 -8.76 15.19 0.44
CA ARG A 547 -7.87 16.31 0.15
C ARG A 547 -7.92 16.68 -1.33
N PRO A 548 -8.30 17.93 -1.67
CA PRO A 548 -8.20 18.42 -3.03
C PRO A 548 -6.77 18.32 -3.52
N VAL A 549 -6.61 17.89 -4.78
CA VAL A 549 -5.30 17.69 -5.40
C VAL A 549 -5.04 18.69 -6.51
N ILE A 550 -3.81 19.17 -6.65
CA ILE A 550 -3.33 19.84 -7.87
C ILE A 550 -2.23 18.97 -8.45
N VAL A 551 -2.47 18.45 -9.65
CA VAL A 551 -1.62 17.41 -10.22
C VAL A 551 -1.32 17.69 -11.68
N THR A 552 -0.23 17.12 -12.18
CA THR A 552 0.17 17.27 -13.58
C THR A 552 -0.59 16.35 -14.52
N ASN A 553 -0.81 16.82 -15.75
CA ASN A 553 -1.43 16.08 -16.83
C ASN A 553 -0.45 15.09 -17.50
N THR A 554 0.12 14.16 -16.74
CA THR A 554 1.10 13.17 -17.23
C THR A 554 0.77 11.75 -16.79
N GLY A 555 1.10 10.76 -17.63
CA GLY A 555 0.95 9.35 -17.29
C GLY A 555 -0.48 8.98 -16.88
N GLY A 556 -0.60 8.26 -15.77
CA GLY A 556 -1.87 7.81 -15.21
C GLY A 556 -2.50 8.72 -14.16
N ILE A 557 -1.85 9.84 -13.82
CA ILE A 557 -2.37 10.79 -12.84
C ILE A 557 -3.78 11.29 -13.22
N PRO A 558 -4.07 11.68 -14.49
CA PRO A 558 -5.38 12.17 -14.88
C PRO A 558 -6.53 11.17 -14.75
N LEU A 559 -6.24 9.86 -14.66
CA LEU A 559 -7.27 8.83 -14.49
C LEU A 559 -7.99 8.96 -13.13
N GLN A 560 -7.33 9.56 -12.14
CA GLN A 560 -7.80 9.61 -10.76
C GLN A 560 -8.53 10.92 -10.44
N VAL A 561 -8.30 11.98 -11.24
CA VAL A 561 -8.77 13.34 -10.96
C VAL A 561 -9.92 13.70 -11.90
N LYS A 562 -10.99 14.23 -11.32
CA LYS A 562 -12.11 14.86 -12.03
C LYS A 562 -11.89 16.38 -11.99
N PRO A 563 -11.44 17.00 -13.11
CA PRO A 563 -11.09 18.41 -13.13
C PRO A 563 -12.21 19.30 -12.58
N ASP A 564 -11.86 20.27 -11.75
CA ASP A 564 -12.76 21.24 -11.11
C ASP A 564 -13.81 20.65 -10.15
N ILE A 565 -13.79 19.33 -9.95
CA ILE A 565 -14.68 18.58 -9.06
C ILE A 565 -13.95 18.14 -7.80
N ASN A 566 -12.87 17.37 -7.92
CA ASN A 566 -12.09 16.88 -6.77
C ASN A 566 -10.60 17.30 -6.82
N GLY A 567 -10.20 18.02 -7.86
CA GLY A 567 -8.85 18.53 -8.03
C GLY A 567 -8.67 19.29 -9.35
N PHE A 568 -7.43 19.71 -9.60
CA PHE A 568 -7.04 20.46 -10.79
C PHE A 568 -5.94 19.72 -11.56
N LEU A 569 -6.02 19.77 -12.89
CA LEU A 569 -4.97 19.30 -13.80
C LEU A 569 -4.19 20.51 -14.33
N VAL A 570 -2.86 20.44 -14.27
CA VAL A 570 -1.93 21.45 -14.82
C VAL A 570 -0.93 20.81 -15.77
N GLU A 571 -0.33 21.59 -16.65
CA GLU A 571 0.76 21.08 -17.49
C GLU A 571 2.07 20.95 -16.69
N PRO A 572 2.91 19.93 -16.96
CA PRO A 572 4.20 19.79 -16.29
C PRO A 572 5.05 21.06 -16.40
N GLY A 573 5.50 21.58 -15.25
CA GLY A 573 6.31 22.79 -15.16
C GLY A 573 5.53 24.11 -15.07
N ASP A 574 4.19 24.09 -15.19
CA ASP A 574 3.35 25.29 -15.06
C ASP A 574 3.10 25.67 -13.59
N TRP A 575 4.16 26.18 -12.95
CA TRP A 575 4.11 26.61 -11.55
C TRP A 575 3.16 27.78 -11.30
N ALA A 576 2.91 28.62 -12.31
CA ALA A 576 2.01 29.75 -12.22
C ALA A 576 0.54 29.30 -12.13
N ALA A 577 0.14 28.30 -12.92
CA ALA A 577 -1.19 27.70 -12.81
C ALA A 577 -1.40 27.05 -11.43
N VAL A 578 -0.39 26.30 -10.94
CA VAL A 578 -0.44 25.69 -9.60
C VAL A 578 -0.65 26.76 -8.53
N ALA A 579 0.14 27.83 -8.56
CA ALA A 579 0.01 28.94 -7.61
C ALA A 579 -1.39 29.57 -7.63
N LYS A 580 -1.98 29.78 -8.81
CA LYS A 580 -3.34 30.30 -8.95
C LYS A 580 -4.38 29.38 -8.31
N HIS A 581 -4.28 28.07 -8.55
CA HIS A 581 -5.19 27.09 -7.94
C HIS A 581 -5.02 27.01 -6.42
N LEU A 582 -3.79 27.11 -5.92
CA LEU A 582 -3.53 27.24 -4.48
C LEU A 582 -4.21 28.49 -3.91
N VAL A 583 -4.09 29.65 -4.55
CA VAL A 583 -4.80 30.86 -4.11
C VAL A 583 -6.31 30.61 -4.01
N ASN A 584 -6.92 29.99 -5.02
CA ASN A 584 -8.35 29.67 -4.98
C ASN A 584 -8.69 28.76 -3.78
N LEU A 585 -7.94 27.68 -3.56
CA LEU A 585 -8.21 26.71 -2.47
C LEU A 585 -7.97 27.27 -1.06
N PHE A 586 -7.16 28.32 -0.93
CA PHE A 586 -6.90 28.99 0.35
C PHE A 586 -7.74 30.24 0.58
N THR A 587 -8.42 30.76 -0.44
CA THR A 587 -9.26 31.99 -0.32
C THR A 587 -10.75 31.76 -0.56
N ASP A 588 -11.13 30.59 -1.10
CA ASP A 588 -12.51 30.16 -1.30
C ASP A 588 -12.78 28.89 -0.48
N ASP A 589 -13.28 29.07 0.74
CA ASP A 589 -13.59 27.97 1.66
C ASP A 589 -14.71 27.07 1.13
N GLU A 590 -15.66 27.60 0.35
CA GLU A 590 -16.77 26.81 -0.20
C GLU A 590 -16.29 25.92 -1.35
N LEU A 591 -15.40 26.43 -2.21
CA LEU A 591 -14.69 25.63 -3.19
C LEU A 591 -13.91 24.50 -2.53
N HIS A 592 -13.14 24.81 -1.47
CA HIS A 592 -12.34 23.81 -0.77
C HIS A 592 -13.21 22.72 -0.14
N LYS A 593 -14.28 23.09 0.58
CA LYS A 593 -15.22 22.13 1.20
C LYS A 593 -15.87 21.23 0.15
N ARG A 594 -16.37 21.81 -0.95
CA ARG A 594 -16.98 21.05 -2.04
C ARG A 594 -15.99 20.07 -2.65
N MET A 595 -14.79 20.52 -3.01
CA MET A 595 -13.76 19.64 -3.58
C MET A 595 -13.31 18.55 -2.60
N SER A 596 -13.20 18.86 -1.31
CA SER A 596 -12.84 17.90 -0.27
C SER A 596 -13.88 16.79 -0.11
N TYR A 597 -15.17 17.15 -0.19
CA TYR A 597 -16.27 16.19 -0.16
C TYR A 597 -16.25 15.27 -1.39
N GLU A 598 -16.10 15.85 -2.58
CA GLU A 598 -16.00 15.11 -3.84
C GLU A 598 -14.75 14.24 -3.91
N ALA A 599 -13.63 14.68 -3.32
CA ALA A 599 -12.42 13.89 -3.17
C ALA A 599 -12.70 12.63 -2.34
N ARG A 600 -13.27 12.79 -1.14
CA ARG A 600 -13.52 11.69 -0.20
C ARG A 600 -14.49 10.65 -0.75
N THR A 601 -15.55 11.11 -1.43
CA THR A 601 -16.65 10.25 -1.90
C THR A 601 -16.47 9.78 -3.35
N GLY A 602 -15.54 10.39 -4.09
CA GLY A 602 -15.35 10.20 -5.51
C GLY A 602 -14.22 9.24 -5.90
N VAL A 603 -13.64 8.49 -4.97
CA VAL A 603 -12.62 7.45 -5.26
C VAL A 603 -13.28 6.17 -5.78
N SER A 604 -12.76 5.62 -6.88
CA SER A 604 -13.30 4.41 -7.51
C SER A 604 -12.94 3.15 -6.71
N ASP A 605 -13.84 2.17 -6.63
CA ASP A 605 -13.56 0.85 -6.05
C ASP A 605 -12.36 0.16 -6.72
N GLU A 606 -12.06 0.52 -7.98
CA GLU A 606 -10.99 -0.08 -8.79
C GLU A 606 -9.58 0.16 -8.24
N VAL A 607 -9.39 1.19 -7.40
CA VAL A 607 -8.07 1.52 -6.82
C VAL A 607 -7.91 1.04 -5.39
N GLY A 608 -8.93 0.38 -4.82
CA GLY A 608 -8.88 -0.24 -3.49
C GLY A 608 -8.61 -1.75 -3.53
N THR A 609 -8.30 -2.33 -2.36
CA THR A 609 -8.01 -3.77 -2.20
C THR A 609 -9.12 -4.69 -2.73
N VAL A 610 -10.39 -4.35 -2.53
CA VAL A 610 -11.50 -5.21 -3.00
C VAL A 610 -11.62 -5.20 -4.53
N GLY A 611 -11.43 -4.05 -5.18
CA GLY A 611 -11.39 -3.95 -6.63
C GLY A 611 -10.17 -4.63 -7.24
N ASN A 612 -9.02 -4.58 -6.56
CA ASN A 612 -7.82 -5.35 -6.92
C ASN A 612 -8.10 -6.86 -6.84
N ALA A 613 -8.69 -7.31 -5.73
CA ALA A 613 -9.01 -8.71 -5.48
C ALA A 613 -10.06 -9.24 -6.47
N LEU A 614 -11.09 -8.46 -6.81
CA LEU A 614 -12.06 -8.79 -7.85
C LEU A 614 -11.35 -9.20 -9.15
N SER A 615 -10.43 -8.36 -9.61
CA SER A 615 -9.71 -8.58 -10.86
C SER A 615 -8.84 -9.84 -10.82
N TRP A 616 -8.07 -10.05 -9.74
CA TRP A 616 -7.23 -11.24 -9.63
C TRP A 616 -8.03 -12.51 -9.40
N PHE A 617 -9.11 -12.46 -8.63
CA PHE A 617 -9.97 -13.62 -8.41
C PHE A 617 -10.69 -14.01 -9.70
N TYR A 618 -11.19 -13.03 -10.45
CA TYR A 618 -11.78 -13.26 -11.77
C TYR A 618 -10.78 -13.90 -12.72
N LEU A 619 -9.60 -13.31 -12.90
CA LEU A 619 -8.59 -13.84 -13.81
C LEU A 619 -8.17 -15.26 -13.42
N ALA A 620 -7.89 -15.51 -12.13
CA ALA A 620 -7.55 -16.84 -11.66
C ALA A 620 -8.68 -17.84 -11.90
N ALA A 621 -9.92 -17.48 -11.55
CA ALA A 621 -11.08 -18.35 -11.69
C ALA A 621 -11.39 -18.68 -13.16
N LYS A 622 -11.22 -17.70 -14.06
CA LYS A 622 -11.40 -17.87 -15.50
C LYS A 622 -10.29 -18.70 -16.12
N TRP A 623 -9.03 -18.37 -15.86
CA TRP A 623 -7.91 -19.12 -16.44
C TRP A 623 -7.86 -20.57 -15.95
N ALA A 624 -8.24 -20.84 -14.70
CA ALA A 624 -8.42 -22.20 -14.19
C ALA A 624 -9.60 -22.95 -14.84
N GLU A 625 -10.59 -22.23 -15.36
CA GLU A 625 -11.76 -22.80 -16.04
C GLU A 625 -11.50 -23.07 -17.53
N VAL A 626 -10.93 -22.10 -18.24
CA VAL A 626 -10.75 -22.16 -19.70
C VAL A 626 -9.41 -22.76 -20.12
N GLY A 627 -8.43 -22.82 -19.21
CA GLY A 627 -7.07 -23.28 -19.50
C GLY A 627 -6.33 -22.40 -20.51
N VAL A 628 -5.16 -22.85 -20.96
CA VAL A 628 -4.40 -22.17 -22.03
C VAL A 628 -5.01 -22.43 -23.40
N LYS A 629 -4.77 -21.51 -24.34
CA LYS A 629 -5.21 -21.67 -25.73
C LYS A 629 -4.44 -22.80 -26.41
N LYS A 630 -5.17 -23.82 -26.88
CA LYS A 630 -4.61 -25.02 -27.55
C LYS A 630 -4.52 -24.79 -29.06
N GLY A 631 -3.75 -25.64 -29.75
CA GLY A 631 -3.54 -25.56 -31.20
C GLY A 631 -4.82 -25.75 -32.05
N ASP A 632 -5.90 -26.28 -31.47
CA ASP A 632 -7.22 -26.39 -32.07
C ASP A 632 -8.10 -25.13 -31.87
N GLY A 633 -7.54 -24.07 -31.27
CA GLY A 633 -8.20 -22.80 -31.01
C GLY A 633 -9.09 -22.78 -29.76
N LYS A 634 -9.22 -23.88 -29.02
CA LYS A 634 -10.01 -23.95 -27.78
C LYS A 634 -9.22 -23.48 -26.56
N GLY A 635 -9.93 -22.93 -25.58
CA GLY A 635 -9.36 -22.43 -24.34
C GLY A 635 -8.74 -21.04 -24.47
N GLY A 636 -8.18 -20.53 -23.38
CA GLY A 636 -7.65 -19.17 -23.28
C GLY A 636 -8.73 -18.10 -23.04
N LEU A 637 -8.27 -16.91 -22.68
CA LEU A 637 -9.10 -15.72 -22.46
C LEU A 637 -8.53 -14.57 -23.29
N ASP A 638 -9.32 -14.07 -24.25
CA ASP A 638 -8.92 -12.91 -25.04
C ASP A 638 -9.12 -11.62 -24.24
N GLY A 639 -8.01 -10.92 -23.98
CA GLY A 639 -7.99 -9.63 -23.30
C GLY A 639 -8.50 -8.48 -24.16
N ASN A 640 -8.07 -8.41 -25.42
CA ASN A 640 -8.52 -7.40 -26.40
C ASN A 640 -8.51 -5.95 -25.89
N GLU A 641 -7.49 -5.58 -25.12
CA GLU A 641 -7.32 -4.24 -24.53
C GLU A 641 -8.49 -3.85 -23.59
N LYS A 642 -9.17 -4.84 -23.00
CA LYS A 642 -10.27 -4.62 -22.04
C LYS A 642 -9.76 -4.40 -20.62
N TRP A 643 -10.56 -3.70 -19.82
CA TRP A 643 -10.34 -3.56 -18.39
C TRP A 643 -10.78 -4.83 -17.67
N VAL A 644 -9.92 -5.36 -16.80
CA VAL A 644 -10.21 -6.59 -16.06
C VAL A 644 -11.45 -6.42 -15.17
N ASN A 645 -11.60 -5.26 -14.52
CA ASN A 645 -12.78 -4.96 -13.70
C ASN A 645 -14.08 -4.98 -14.51
N ASP A 646 -14.07 -4.49 -15.77
CA ASP A 646 -15.24 -4.52 -16.65
C ASP A 646 -15.59 -5.96 -17.01
N MET A 647 -14.59 -6.74 -17.46
CA MET A 647 -14.76 -8.16 -17.77
C MET A 647 -15.33 -8.95 -16.57
N ALA A 648 -14.76 -8.74 -15.39
CA ALA A 648 -15.16 -9.43 -14.17
C ALA A 648 -16.61 -9.10 -13.78
N ARG A 649 -16.99 -7.82 -13.83
CA ARG A 649 -18.31 -7.33 -13.42
C ARG A 649 -19.40 -7.67 -14.42
N GLU A 650 -19.12 -7.55 -15.72
CA GLU A 650 -20.05 -7.97 -16.78
C GLU A 650 -20.40 -9.46 -16.62
N GLU A 651 -19.40 -10.33 -16.49
CA GLU A 651 -19.63 -11.77 -16.31
C GLU A 651 -20.18 -12.13 -14.92
N ALA A 652 -19.97 -11.28 -13.91
CA ALA A 652 -20.63 -11.41 -12.62
C ALA A 652 -22.14 -11.11 -12.67
N GLY A 653 -22.61 -10.42 -13.71
CA GLY A 653 -23.99 -9.93 -13.82
C GLY A 653 -24.21 -8.54 -13.22
N TYR A 654 -23.13 -7.79 -12.99
CA TYR A 654 -23.13 -6.47 -12.34
C TYR A 654 -22.36 -5.42 -13.17
N PRO A 655 -22.66 -5.20 -14.46
CA PRO A 655 -21.94 -4.23 -15.28
C PRO A 655 -22.00 -2.83 -14.67
N TYR A 656 -20.95 -2.02 -14.89
CA TYR A 656 -20.92 -0.63 -14.43
C TYR A 656 -22.07 0.18 -15.02
N LYS A 657 -22.76 0.95 -14.17
CA LYS A 657 -23.80 1.89 -14.61
C LYS A 657 -23.19 3.21 -15.06
N LYS A 658 -23.95 4.01 -15.81
CA LYS A 658 -23.50 5.29 -16.38
C LYS A 658 -22.99 6.28 -15.32
N ASP A 659 -23.70 6.37 -14.20
CA ASP A 659 -23.41 7.33 -13.12
C ASP A 659 -22.63 6.69 -11.97
N GLU A 660 -22.19 5.44 -12.14
CA GLU A 660 -21.39 4.75 -11.14
C GLU A 660 -19.94 5.22 -11.21
N ASN A 661 -19.34 5.47 -10.05
CA ASN A 661 -17.98 5.96 -9.96
C ASN A 661 -16.99 4.89 -10.47
N ARG A 662 -16.24 5.24 -11.52
CA ARG A 662 -15.20 4.39 -12.12
C ARG A 662 -14.13 5.23 -12.80
N LEU A 663 -12.96 4.64 -13.01
CA LEU A 663 -11.87 5.29 -13.75
C LEU A 663 -12.27 5.54 -15.22
N PRO A 664 -11.87 6.66 -15.81
CA PRO A 664 -12.33 7.08 -17.13
C PRO A 664 -11.80 6.14 -18.23
N ARG A 665 -12.73 5.50 -18.96
CA ARG A 665 -12.39 4.53 -20.02
C ARG A 665 -11.88 5.15 -21.31
N GLU A 666 -12.12 6.45 -21.50
CA GLU A 666 -11.68 7.21 -22.68
C GLU A 666 -10.16 7.19 -22.89
N PHE A 667 -9.37 7.03 -21.83
CA PHE A 667 -7.91 6.88 -21.89
C PHE A 667 -7.45 5.62 -22.62
N THR A 668 -8.32 4.60 -22.67
CA THR A 668 -8.08 3.33 -23.37
C THR A 668 -8.97 3.15 -24.59
N ALA A 669 -9.91 4.08 -24.83
CA ALA A 669 -10.76 4.03 -25.99
C ALA A 669 -9.92 4.26 -27.25
N LYS A 670 -10.18 3.47 -28.30
CA LYS A 670 -9.59 3.74 -29.61
C LYS A 670 -10.03 5.14 -30.04
N LYS A 671 -9.08 6.07 -30.20
CA LYS A 671 -9.34 7.35 -30.88
C LYS A 671 -9.89 7.00 -32.27
N LYS A 672 -11.16 7.36 -32.51
CA LYS A 672 -11.84 7.10 -33.77
C LYS A 672 -11.21 7.87 -34.91
#